data_AF-A0A951ELU3-F1
#
_entry.id   AF-A0A951ELU3-F1
#
_cell.length_a   1.000
_cell.length_b   1.000
_cell.length_c   1.000
_cell.angle_alpha   90.00
_cell.angle_beta   90.00
_cell.angle_gamma   90.00
#
_symmetry.space_group_name_H-M   'P 1'
#
loop_
_entity.id
_entity.type
_entity.pdbx_description
1 polymer ?
#
loop_
_entity_poly.entity_id
_entity_poly.type
_entity_poly.pdbx_seq_one_letter_code
_entity_poly.pdbx_strand_id
1 'polypeptide(L)'
;MRRLLSWSPRGMEIEMRADGLSEPEGRLWMEFSYGTHIDLRTGDPRCDDPAGAQSWGPERIVRAEVIRNLLVGRRLDDEQQRNQQDRGQSPSVFLSGARITGQLDLRGLDFAPPLLLQQCALDEPLVIADSMSRSIRLYGCHLPGVQGSWLKCAGDLHLRDCQVDGAVDLAGAYIGGQLVLSGSTLSTPGGIAAVRGDGLVVVGDLFCRDGAVVQGEVSLVAARIGGELRFSASELRNPEGIALHADRITVEKDMYCREGFAAEGEVRLANGQVKGQLNFDRATLRNRGKVALCADHLVVGRHLYCQDDFTTEGEVSLVAARVGGEVRFSASALSNPGNVALRADRLVVADDMYCRERLKIDGGVSLRGAHIKGVVNFSTTAIHNPEGIAIQADQLTVGSDLCCDEGFRAEGMIDLTDAHVNGELNLSNATLNNPGNVALHAPRLIVDQDMFCRDKFTAKGTVCLIGAHIGGKLSFTSACLIGARLTENQLSGTRIEQMLTRGVEPVEPRPVRNPPAGRSLAKKQRRDIQVKPDAMRANEEIAKAEIAKAEIVSGAFGLALVADGLRVDIDMTCDTGFTSRGEIRLKGARISRNLDFSDAEVNNETGVALNAEDMQAERMLMPARCEAGRISLRYGKMVELDDKRGVRPDQIDITGLSYETLIPPLDPETRLQWLAENDYEPQPYDQMARSYRRLGYEDSARKVQLAQERRRRDTLSRGRKVFSRAQDLATGYGYLPHRAAALFVFFLLVGVVVFWHWPPRPIGGKDIYFDPIFYTLNVLIPFVNFGQRDLWNSTSGLEVFKVFLASCGWVLAIIAFPGIKRWLTRS
;
A
#
# COMPACT_ATOMS: atom_id res chain seq x y z
N MET A 1 67.96 11.60 30.74
CA MET A 1 68.89 10.64 31.38
C MET A 1 69.08 9.42 30.48
N ARG A 2 70.23 9.35 29.82
CA ARG A 2 71.06 8.17 29.56
C ARG A 2 70.40 6.76 29.45
N ARG A 3 70.54 6.22 28.24
CA ARG A 3 71.24 4.96 27.86
C ARG A 3 70.47 3.63 27.81
N LEU A 4 70.68 3.00 26.65
CA LEU A 4 70.80 1.56 26.34
C LEU A 4 69.51 0.81 26.00
N LEU A 5 69.23 0.75 24.70
CA LEU A 5 69.18 -0.51 23.96
C LEU A 5 69.74 -0.24 22.56
N SER A 6 71.03 -0.51 22.42
CA SER A 6 71.72 -0.58 21.14
C SER A 6 71.22 -1.81 20.38
N TRP A 7 70.51 -1.59 19.28
CA TRP A 7 70.37 -2.58 18.23
C TRP A 7 71.04 -2.00 16.98
N SER A 8 72.17 -2.60 16.63
CA SER A 8 73.00 -2.27 15.49
C SER A 8 72.67 -3.26 14.38
N PRO A 9 72.12 -2.86 13.22
CA PRO A 9 72.21 -3.68 12.03
C PRO A 9 73.59 -3.40 11.42
N ARG A 10 74.64 -4.00 12.01
CA ARG A 10 75.90 -4.24 11.29
C ARG A 10 75.80 -5.65 10.74
N GLY A 11 75.54 -5.77 9.44
CA GLY A 11 75.47 -7.07 8.79
C GLY A 11 74.77 -7.12 7.43
N MET A 12 74.91 -6.11 6.58
CA MET A 12 74.84 -6.21 5.11
C MET A 12 75.09 -4.80 4.53
N GLU A 13 76.36 -4.41 4.42
CA GLU A 13 76.74 -3.34 3.49
C GLU A 13 76.64 -3.92 2.09
N ILE A 14 75.54 -3.64 1.39
CA ILE A 14 75.46 -3.84 -0.06
C ILE A 14 76.14 -2.63 -0.69
N GLU A 15 77.48 -2.67 -0.72
CA GLU A 15 78.27 -1.78 -1.57
C GLU A 15 78.05 -2.23 -3.03
N MET A 16 76.95 -1.78 -3.63
CA MET A 16 76.70 -2.00 -5.05
C MET A 16 77.69 -1.11 -5.83
N ARG A 17 78.81 -1.69 -6.27
CA ARG A 17 79.77 -1.00 -7.15
C ARG A 17 79.07 -0.67 -8.48
N ALA A 18 79.27 0.56 -8.96
CA ALA A 18 78.69 1.06 -10.21
C ALA A 18 79.08 0.24 -11.47
N ASP A 19 80.08 -0.65 -11.35
CA ASP A 19 80.71 -1.41 -12.43
C ASP A 19 79.82 -2.53 -13.04
N GLY A 20 78.61 -2.75 -12.49
CA GLY A 20 77.67 -3.80 -12.94
C GLY A 20 76.27 -3.32 -13.32
N LEU A 21 76.07 -2.00 -13.47
CA LEU A 21 74.79 -1.41 -13.87
C LEU A 21 74.66 -1.34 -15.40
N SER A 22 73.47 -1.64 -15.93
CA SER A 22 73.16 -1.34 -17.34
C SER A 22 73.07 0.18 -17.56
N GLU A 23 73.08 0.65 -18.82
CA GLU A 23 72.91 2.08 -19.12
C GLU A 23 71.65 2.69 -18.46
N PRO A 24 70.42 2.13 -18.59
CA PRO A 24 69.24 2.70 -17.93
C PRO A 24 69.33 2.63 -16.40
N GLU A 25 69.92 1.58 -15.83
CA GLU A 25 70.11 1.46 -14.38
C GLU A 25 71.13 2.47 -13.84
N GLY A 26 72.22 2.72 -14.57
CA GLY A 26 73.24 3.71 -14.23
C GLY A 26 72.67 5.13 -14.25
N ARG A 27 71.83 5.45 -15.25
CA ARG A 27 71.08 6.71 -15.29
C ARG A 27 70.16 6.85 -14.08
N LEU A 28 69.37 5.82 -13.76
CA LEU A 28 68.52 5.79 -12.57
C LEU A 28 69.31 5.97 -11.29
N TRP A 29 70.45 5.30 -11.19
CA TRP A 29 71.32 5.42 -10.04
C TRP A 29 71.83 6.85 -9.86
N MET A 30 72.31 7.52 -10.91
CA MET A 30 72.85 8.88 -10.79
C MET A 30 71.77 9.92 -10.45
N GLU A 31 70.61 9.82 -11.10
CA GLU A 31 69.57 10.85 -11.05
C GLU A 31 68.59 10.70 -9.87
N PHE A 32 68.60 9.56 -9.18
CA PHE A 32 67.71 9.27 -8.04
C PHE A 32 67.73 10.36 -6.96
N SER A 33 68.91 10.88 -6.59
CA SER A 33 69.06 11.89 -5.54
C SER A 33 68.32 13.20 -5.84
N TYR A 34 68.13 13.51 -7.12
CA TYR A 34 67.43 14.70 -7.60
C TYR A 34 65.94 14.44 -7.87
N GLY A 35 65.53 13.17 -7.91
CA GLY A 35 64.18 12.76 -8.26
C GLY A 35 63.81 13.06 -9.71
N THR A 36 64.81 13.10 -10.60
CA THR A 36 64.63 13.38 -12.03
C THR A 36 63.82 12.27 -12.70
N HIS A 37 62.89 12.65 -13.58
CA HIS A 37 62.12 11.72 -14.40
C HIS A 37 63.02 11.08 -15.47
N ILE A 38 63.06 9.75 -15.51
CA ILE A 38 63.78 8.99 -16.52
C ILE A 38 62.79 8.36 -17.47
N ASP A 39 62.75 8.88 -18.68
CA ASP A 39 61.90 8.38 -19.76
C ASP A 39 62.69 7.48 -20.71
N LEU A 40 62.26 6.22 -20.83
CA LEU A 40 62.81 5.19 -21.72
C LEU A 40 61.86 4.86 -22.89
N ARG A 41 60.78 5.64 -23.05
CA ARG A 41 59.81 5.47 -24.14
C ARG A 41 60.35 5.96 -25.47
N THR A 42 59.80 5.40 -26.55
CA THR A 42 60.13 5.77 -27.94
C THR A 42 59.29 6.94 -28.46
N GLY A 43 58.13 7.20 -27.84
CA GLY A 43 57.16 8.22 -28.25
C GLY A 43 56.05 7.69 -29.17
N ASP A 44 56.13 6.43 -29.62
CA ASP A 44 55.06 5.75 -30.35
C ASP A 44 54.22 4.88 -29.38
N PRO A 45 52.92 5.20 -29.19
CA PRO A 45 52.06 4.47 -28.27
C PRO A 45 51.99 2.96 -28.50
N ARG A 46 52.17 2.48 -29.73
CA ARG A 46 52.13 1.03 -30.02
C ARG A 46 53.41 0.32 -29.57
N CYS A 47 54.55 1.00 -29.69
CA CYS A 47 55.86 0.46 -29.27
C CYS A 47 56.07 0.61 -27.76
N ASP A 48 55.36 1.55 -27.13
CA ASP A 48 55.48 1.85 -25.71
C ASP A 48 54.42 1.14 -24.83
N ASP A 49 53.56 0.30 -25.41
CA ASP A 49 52.56 -0.49 -24.69
C ASP A 49 53.21 -1.54 -23.78
N PRO A 50 53.04 -1.45 -22.44
CA PRO A 50 53.63 -2.40 -21.49
C PRO A 50 53.15 -3.83 -21.66
N ALA A 51 51.97 -4.06 -22.24
CA ALA A 51 51.48 -5.42 -22.51
C ALA A 51 52.38 -6.18 -23.52
N GLY A 52 53.12 -5.44 -24.36
CA GLY A 52 54.09 -5.98 -25.33
C GLY A 52 55.54 -5.95 -24.86
N ALA A 53 55.81 -5.68 -23.58
CA ALA A 53 57.15 -5.39 -23.06
C ALA A 53 58.17 -6.53 -23.23
N GLN A 54 57.74 -7.76 -23.50
CA GLN A 54 58.64 -8.88 -23.81
C GLN A 54 59.48 -8.62 -25.07
N SER A 55 59.03 -7.72 -25.95
CA SER A 55 59.74 -7.30 -27.16
C SER A 55 60.73 -6.15 -26.94
N TRP A 56 60.76 -5.52 -25.77
CA TRP A 56 61.63 -4.37 -25.50
C TRP A 56 63.10 -4.78 -25.32
N GLY A 57 64.01 -3.96 -25.84
CA GLY A 57 65.45 -4.21 -25.80
C GLY A 57 66.11 -3.88 -24.45
N PRO A 58 67.41 -4.16 -24.31
CA PRO A 58 68.19 -3.93 -23.09
C PRO A 58 68.20 -2.47 -22.62
N GLU A 59 68.00 -1.52 -23.53
CA GLU A 59 67.89 -0.08 -23.24
C GLU A 59 66.66 0.30 -22.39
N ARG A 60 65.70 -0.61 -22.25
CA ARG A 60 64.48 -0.42 -21.43
C ARG A 60 64.42 -1.36 -20.22
N ILE A 61 65.46 -2.17 -19.98
CA ILE A 61 65.47 -3.16 -18.91
C ILE A 61 66.13 -2.60 -17.64
N VAL A 62 65.41 -2.67 -16.52
CA VAL A 62 65.89 -2.28 -15.19
C VAL A 62 65.65 -3.47 -14.24
N ARG A 63 66.66 -3.89 -13.48
CA ARG A 63 66.47 -4.95 -12.47
C ARG A 63 65.74 -4.44 -11.24
N ALA A 64 64.82 -5.24 -10.72
CA ALA A 64 64.07 -4.94 -9.50
C ALA A 64 64.98 -4.72 -8.27
N GLU A 65 66.10 -5.44 -8.20
CA GLU A 65 67.11 -5.28 -7.13
C GLU A 65 67.69 -3.87 -7.07
N VAL A 66 67.93 -3.23 -8.23
CA VAL A 66 68.44 -1.85 -8.29
C VAL A 66 67.42 -0.87 -7.72
N ILE A 67 66.14 -1.04 -8.08
CA ILE A 67 65.04 -0.21 -7.56
C ILE A 67 64.90 -0.41 -6.04
N ARG A 68 64.90 -1.65 -5.56
CA ARG A 68 64.87 -1.99 -4.13
C ARG A 68 66.00 -1.30 -3.35
N ASN A 69 67.22 -1.38 -3.85
CA ASN A 69 68.39 -0.80 -3.20
C ASN A 69 68.34 0.74 -3.16
N LEU A 70 67.81 1.39 -4.20
CA LEU A 70 67.60 2.84 -4.20
C LEU A 70 66.55 3.27 -3.17
N LEU A 71 65.45 2.52 -3.03
CA LEU A 71 64.37 2.85 -2.09
C LEU A 71 64.79 2.67 -0.62
N VAL A 72 65.62 1.67 -0.31
CA VAL A 72 65.92 1.25 1.07
C VAL A 72 67.34 1.63 1.53
N GLY A 73 68.30 1.64 0.62
CA GLY A 73 69.72 1.54 0.95
C GLY A 73 70.57 2.78 0.71
N ARG A 74 70.12 3.79 -0.04
CA ARG A 74 70.98 4.92 -0.38
C ARG A 74 70.93 6.05 0.64
N ARG A 75 71.92 6.08 1.54
CA ARG A 75 72.24 7.26 2.32
C ARG A 75 72.92 8.28 1.39
N LEU A 76 72.30 9.45 1.21
CA LEU A 76 72.89 10.55 0.46
C LEU A 76 74.16 11.04 1.18
N ASP A 77 75.23 11.29 0.43
CA ASP A 77 76.46 11.89 0.96
C ASP A 77 76.21 13.33 1.44
N ASP A 78 77.05 13.84 2.36
CA ASP A 78 76.88 15.16 2.98
C ASP A 78 76.81 16.32 1.96
N GLU A 79 77.44 16.18 0.79
CA GLU A 79 77.38 17.14 -0.32
C GLU A 79 76.06 17.07 -1.09
N GLN A 80 75.55 15.86 -1.33
CA GLN A 80 74.26 15.63 -1.98
C GLN A 80 73.10 16.07 -1.09
N GLN A 81 73.20 15.87 0.24
CA GLN A 81 72.22 16.38 1.21
C GLN A 81 72.17 17.91 1.24
N ARG A 82 73.32 18.60 1.15
CA ARG A 82 73.36 20.08 1.06
C ARG A 82 72.76 20.58 -0.25
N ASN A 83 73.14 19.98 -1.39
CA ASN A 83 72.58 20.31 -2.70
C ASN A 83 71.06 20.04 -2.78
N GLN A 84 70.57 19.01 -2.08
CA GLN A 84 69.15 18.71 -1.94
C GLN A 84 68.40 19.84 -1.22
N GLN A 85 69.00 20.37 -0.14
CA GLN A 85 68.42 21.42 0.68
C GLN A 85 68.40 22.78 -0.03
N ASP A 86 69.39 23.05 -0.88
CA ASP A 86 69.45 24.28 -1.70
C ASP A 86 68.55 24.25 -2.95
N ARG A 87 68.24 23.07 -3.52
CA ARG A 87 67.43 22.93 -4.75
C ARG A 87 65.96 22.57 -4.53
N GLY A 88 65.55 22.24 -3.30
CA GLY A 88 64.17 21.82 -3.00
C GLY A 88 63.76 20.49 -3.64
N GLN A 89 64.73 19.66 -4.06
CA GLN A 89 64.50 18.37 -4.71
C GLN A 89 64.40 17.24 -3.67
N SER A 90 63.67 16.18 -3.98
CA SER A 90 63.48 15.03 -3.09
C SER A 90 63.79 13.73 -3.85
N PRO A 91 64.58 12.81 -3.28
CA PRO A 91 64.87 11.54 -3.92
C PRO A 91 63.60 10.80 -4.28
N SER A 92 63.55 10.25 -5.49
CA SER A 92 62.43 9.46 -5.98
C SER A 92 62.89 8.47 -7.04
N VAL A 93 62.19 7.35 -7.13
CA VAL A 93 62.28 6.49 -8.31
C VAL A 93 61.18 6.97 -9.26
N PHE A 94 61.55 7.61 -10.37
CA PHE A 94 60.59 8.03 -11.40
C PHE A 94 61.01 7.51 -12.77
N LEU A 95 60.38 6.40 -13.19
CA LEU A 95 60.68 5.69 -14.44
C LEU A 95 59.47 5.70 -15.37
N SER A 96 59.73 5.90 -16.66
CA SER A 96 58.77 5.65 -17.73
C SER A 96 59.27 4.68 -18.77
N GLY A 97 58.39 3.79 -19.24
CA GLY A 97 58.71 2.89 -20.34
C GLY A 97 59.67 1.76 -19.99
N ALA A 98 59.85 1.41 -18.71
CA ALA A 98 60.81 0.40 -18.28
C ALA A 98 60.19 -0.99 -18.12
N ARG A 99 60.90 -2.05 -18.51
CA ARG A 99 60.62 -3.44 -18.11
C ARG A 99 61.44 -3.79 -16.88
N ILE A 100 60.76 -4.05 -15.78
CA ILE A 100 61.36 -4.37 -14.49
C ILE A 100 61.50 -5.89 -14.38
N THR A 101 62.75 -6.35 -14.36
CA THR A 101 63.09 -7.78 -14.33
C THR A 101 63.37 -8.26 -12.91
N GLY A 102 62.85 -9.45 -12.58
CA GLY A 102 62.86 -10.01 -11.22
C GLY A 102 61.78 -9.42 -10.30
N GLN A 103 61.62 -10.00 -9.10
CA GLN A 103 60.62 -9.55 -8.12
C GLN A 103 61.02 -8.25 -7.43
N LEU A 104 60.19 -7.21 -7.57
CA LEU A 104 60.30 -6.01 -6.73
C LEU A 104 59.68 -6.28 -5.36
N ASP A 105 60.49 -6.91 -4.50
CA ASP A 105 60.12 -7.21 -3.12
C ASP A 105 60.61 -6.13 -2.15
N LEU A 106 59.65 -5.47 -1.50
CA LEU A 106 59.82 -4.42 -0.50
C LEU A 106 59.15 -4.81 0.84
N ARG A 107 58.88 -6.10 1.05
CA ARG A 107 58.15 -6.60 2.22
C ARG A 107 58.81 -6.19 3.54
N GLY A 108 58.03 -5.59 4.45
CA GLY A 108 58.51 -5.21 5.79
C GLY A 108 59.54 -4.08 5.80
N LEU A 109 59.73 -3.37 4.68
CA LEU A 109 60.71 -2.29 4.56
C LEU A 109 60.06 -0.92 4.75
N ASP A 110 60.78 0.00 5.39
CA ASP A 110 60.40 1.40 5.51
C ASP A 110 61.18 2.22 4.49
N PHE A 111 60.48 2.83 3.53
CA PHE A 111 61.10 3.66 2.49
C PHE A 111 60.40 5.02 2.35
N ALA A 112 61.19 6.09 2.51
CA ALA A 112 60.72 7.47 2.39
C ALA A 112 60.60 7.99 0.94
N PRO A 113 61.52 7.64 0.01
CA PRO A 113 61.41 8.06 -1.39
C PRO A 113 60.13 7.49 -2.04
N PRO A 114 59.38 8.27 -2.84
CA PRO A 114 58.22 7.75 -3.55
C PRO A 114 58.65 6.89 -4.74
N LEU A 115 57.83 5.89 -5.05
CA LEU A 115 57.96 5.03 -6.23
C LEU A 115 56.94 5.46 -7.30
N LEU A 116 57.42 5.98 -8.42
CA LEU A 116 56.61 6.41 -9.56
C LEU A 116 57.02 5.63 -10.81
N LEU A 117 56.11 4.79 -11.30
CA LEU A 117 56.29 4.05 -12.54
C LEU A 117 55.18 4.45 -13.50
N GLN A 118 55.54 4.75 -14.75
CA GLN A 118 54.59 5.15 -15.77
C GLN A 118 54.84 4.38 -17.07
N GLN A 119 53.84 3.65 -17.56
CA GLN A 119 53.95 2.78 -18.73
C GLN A 119 55.13 1.79 -18.58
N CYS A 120 55.26 1.21 -17.40
CA CYS A 120 56.26 0.19 -17.11
C CYS A 120 55.61 -1.20 -17.06
N ALA A 121 56.40 -2.24 -17.35
CA ALA A 121 56.00 -3.63 -17.19
C ALA A 121 56.81 -4.29 -16.08
N LEU A 122 56.17 -5.04 -15.20
CA LEU A 122 56.84 -5.86 -14.18
C LEU A 122 56.73 -7.33 -14.59
N ASP A 123 57.85 -8.06 -14.56
CA ASP A 123 57.84 -9.49 -14.90
C ASP A 123 57.23 -10.36 -13.78
N GLU A 124 57.25 -9.86 -12.55
CA GLU A 124 56.76 -10.55 -11.34
C GLU A 124 55.87 -9.63 -10.48
N PRO A 125 55.02 -10.18 -9.58
CA PRO A 125 54.17 -9.38 -8.70
C PRO A 125 54.95 -8.35 -7.86
N LEU A 126 54.36 -7.17 -7.66
CA LEU A 126 54.89 -6.16 -6.75
C LEU A 126 54.59 -6.57 -5.31
N VAL A 127 55.63 -6.81 -4.50
CA VAL A 127 55.48 -7.21 -3.09
C VAL A 127 55.81 -6.04 -2.18
N ILE A 128 54.79 -5.47 -1.54
CA ILE A 128 54.85 -4.32 -0.62
C ILE A 128 54.13 -4.60 0.71
N ALA A 129 53.89 -5.88 1.02
CA ALA A 129 53.23 -6.32 2.24
C ALA A 129 54.03 -5.89 3.49
N ASP A 130 53.32 -5.50 4.55
CA ASP A 130 53.90 -5.05 5.83
C ASP A 130 54.90 -3.87 5.73
N SER A 131 54.98 -3.19 4.58
CA SER A 131 55.94 -2.10 4.34
C SER A 131 55.38 -0.73 4.76
N MET A 132 56.26 0.26 4.95
CA MET A 132 55.87 1.66 5.13
C MET A 132 56.44 2.52 3.99
N SER A 133 55.58 3.24 3.29
CA SER A 133 55.95 4.04 2.13
C SER A 133 55.40 5.46 2.22
N ARG A 134 56.07 6.44 1.60
CA ARG A 134 55.48 7.77 1.41
C ARG A 134 54.36 7.77 0.36
N SER A 135 54.63 7.26 -0.83
CA SER A 135 53.64 7.15 -1.92
C SER A 135 54.13 6.16 -2.97
N ILE A 136 53.20 5.40 -3.53
CA ILE A 136 53.45 4.45 -4.62
C ILE A 136 52.46 4.79 -5.73
N ARG A 137 52.97 5.10 -6.92
CA ARG A 137 52.14 5.51 -8.06
C ARG A 137 52.54 4.77 -9.32
N LEU A 138 51.63 3.90 -9.78
CA LEU A 138 51.71 3.21 -11.05
C LEU A 138 50.66 3.81 -11.98
N TYR A 139 51.11 4.24 -13.16
CA TYR A 139 50.27 4.81 -14.21
C TYR A 139 50.46 4.03 -15.49
N GLY A 140 49.41 3.51 -16.11
CA GLY A 140 49.56 2.82 -17.39
C GLY A 140 50.41 1.55 -17.34
N CYS A 141 50.65 0.94 -16.17
CA CYS A 141 51.61 -0.14 -16.01
C CYS A 141 50.97 -1.52 -16.20
N HIS A 142 51.77 -2.52 -16.58
CA HIS A 142 51.38 -3.92 -16.64
C HIS A 142 52.10 -4.72 -15.55
N LEU A 143 51.36 -5.48 -14.74
CA LEU A 143 51.93 -6.26 -13.65
C LEU A 143 51.13 -7.54 -13.34
N PRO A 144 51.78 -8.64 -12.92
CA PRO A 144 51.08 -9.90 -12.61
C PRO A 144 50.28 -9.89 -11.30
N GLY A 145 50.41 -8.87 -10.46
CA GLY A 145 49.71 -8.77 -9.18
C GLY A 145 50.37 -7.79 -8.21
N VAL A 146 49.67 -7.46 -7.13
CA VAL A 146 50.15 -6.61 -6.04
C VAL A 146 49.89 -7.29 -4.70
N GLN A 147 50.94 -7.57 -3.94
CA GLN A 147 50.85 -8.09 -2.58
C GLN A 147 51.15 -6.95 -1.59
N GLY A 148 50.13 -6.27 -1.10
CA GLY A 148 50.23 -5.10 -0.23
C GLY A 148 49.43 -5.20 1.06
N SER A 149 49.17 -6.42 1.56
CA SER A 149 48.51 -6.61 2.85
C SER A 149 49.29 -5.89 3.96
N TRP A 150 48.57 -5.19 4.83
CA TRP A 150 49.14 -4.40 5.95
C TRP A 150 50.12 -3.29 5.55
N LEU A 151 50.15 -2.89 4.27
CA LEU A 151 50.90 -1.72 3.80
C LEU A 151 50.48 -0.46 4.56
N LYS A 152 51.46 0.35 4.98
CA LYS A 152 51.23 1.72 5.49
C LYS A 152 51.76 2.74 4.49
N CYS A 153 50.88 3.25 3.64
CA CYS A 153 51.20 4.34 2.75
C CYS A 153 50.79 5.67 3.39
N ALA A 154 51.74 6.57 3.66
CA ALA A 154 51.44 7.88 4.27
C ALA A 154 50.66 8.80 3.32
N GLY A 155 50.90 8.67 2.01
CA GLY A 155 50.23 9.41 0.94
C GLY A 155 49.41 8.48 0.06
N ASP A 156 49.50 8.69 -1.26
CA ASP A 156 48.63 7.98 -2.21
C ASP A 156 49.20 6.64 -2.66
N LEU A 157 48.28 5.71 -2.93
CA LEU A 157 48.53 4.47 -3.67
C LEU A 157 47.73 4.52 -4.97
N HIS A 158 48.42 4.69 -6.10
CA HIS A 158 47.79 4.71 -7.42
C HIS A 158 48.16 3.49 -8.24
N LEU A 159 47.15 2.86 -8.81
CA LEU A 159 47.18 1.85 -9.86
C LEU A 159 46.22 2.35 -10.94
N ARG A 160 46.56 3.44 -11.62
CA ARG A 160 45.68 4.11 -12.58
C ARG A 160 46.00 3.67 -14.00
N ASP A 161 44.99 3.41 -14.82
CA ASP A 161 45.15 2.96 -16.21
C ASP A 161 46.04 1.71 -16.33
N CYS A 162 46.14 0.90 -15.27
CA CYS A 162 47.03 -0.26 -15.20
C CYS A 162 46.31 -1.55 -15.62
N GLN A 163 47.07 -2.49 -16.17
CA GLN A 163 46.62 -3.87 -16.37
C GLN A 163 47.24 -4.76 -15.30
N VAL A 164 46.40 -5.41 -14.48
CA VAL A 164 46.82 -6.35 -13.44
C VAL A 164 46.22 -7.71 -13.72
N ASP A 165 47.05 -8.68 -14.07
CA ASP A 165 46.62 -10.05 -14.45
C ASP A 165 46.54 -11.02 -13.25
N GLY A 166 46.52 -10.48 -12.04
CA GLY A 166 46.37 -11.23 -10.80
C GLY A 166 45.81 -10.38 -9.67
N ALA A 167 45.83 -10.91 -8.45
CA ALA A 167 45.17 -10.26 -7.32
C ALA A 167 45.90 -8.97 -6.89
N VAL A 168 45.11 -7.96 -6.54
CA VAL A 168 45.53 -6.76 -5.79
C VAL A 168 45.10 -6.95 -4.33
N ASP A 169 46.02 -7.44 -3.51
CA ASP A 169 45.79 -7.66 -2.07
C ASP A 169 46.24 -6.43 -1.27
N LEU A 170 45.27 -5.75 -0.67
CA LEU A 170 45.43 -4.59 0.22
C LEU A 170 44.74 -4.83 1.56
N ALA A 171 44.57 -6.09 1.97
CA ALA A 171 43.89 -6.44 3.21
C ALA A 171 44.61 -5.81 4.41
N GLY A 172 43.87 -5.09 5.26
CA GLY A 172 44.39 -4.39 6.42
C GLY A 172 45.34 -3.22 6.12
N ALA A 173 45.49 -2.81 4.86
CA ALA A 173 46.35 -1.70 4.49
C ALA A 173 45.80 -0.36 5.02
N TYR A 174 46.69 0.59 5.25
CA TYR A 174 46.40 1.97 5.62
C TYR A 174 46.97 2.91 4.57
N ILE A 175 46.09 3.66 3.90
CA ILE A 175 46.42 4.65 2.88
C ILE A 175 46.04 6.03 3.42
N GLY A 176 47.04 6.87 3.70
CA GLY A 176 46.87 8.20 4.27
C GLY A 176 46.38 9.24 3.25
N GLY A 177 46.58 8.98 1.96
CA GLY A 177 46.04 9.76 0.84
C GLY A 177 44.89 9.04 0.15
N GLN A 178 44.94 9.01 -1.19
CA GLN A 178 43.93 8.37 -2.03
C GLN A 178 44.35 6.98 -2.50
N LEU A 179 43.37 6.10 -2.71
CA LEU A 179 43.53 4.84 -3.45
C LEU A 179 42.87 5.00 -4.83
N VAL A 180 43.68 4.97 -5.89
CA VAL A 180 43.19 5.16 -7.26
C VAL A 180 43.39 3.88 -8.07
N LEU A 181 42.28 3.28 -8.51
CA LEU A 181 42.18 2.15 -9.43
C LEU A 181 41.53 2.56 -10.77
N SER A 182 41.30 3.87 -10.99
CA SER A 182 40.58 4.39 -12.16
C SER A 182 41.23 3.97 -13.49
N GLY A 183 40.39 3.63 -14.47
CA GLY A 183 40.80 3.22 -15.82
C GLY A 183 41.53 1.87 -15.88
N SER A 184 41.73 1.19 -14.75
CA SER A 184 42.51 -0.05 -14.69
C SER A 184 41.69 -1.29 -15.02
N THR A 185 42.33 -2.27 -15.64
CA THR A 185 41.78 -3.62 -15.85
C THR A 185 42.42 -4.57 -14.84
N LEU A 186 41.62 -5.09 -13.92
CA LEU A 186 42.05 -5.99 -12.85
C LEU A 186 41.38 -7.35 -13.07
N SER A 187 42.15 -8.37 -13.39
CA SER A 187 41.63 -9.71 -13.64
C SER A 187 42.37 -10.72 -12.79
N THR A 188 41.67 -11.69 -12.23
CA THR A 188 42.30 -12.81 -11.52
C THR A 188 41.72 -14.13 -12.02
N PRO A 189 42.29 -14.70 -13.10
CA PRO A 189 41.81 -15.95 -13.68
C PRO A 189 41.80 -17.09 -12.65
N GLY A 190 40.61 -17.63 -12.33
CA GLY A 190 40.45 -18.72 -11.37
C GLY A 190 40.65 -18.34 -9.89
N GLY A 191 40.86 -17.06 -9.57
CA GLY A 191 40.92 -16.53 -8.20
C GLY A 191 39.55 -16.15 -7.65
N ILE A 192 39.45 -16.07 -6.32
CA ILE A 192 38.20 -15.72 -5.62
C ILE A 192 37.96 -14.20 -5.67
N ALA A 193 38.99 -13.39 -5.40
CA ALA A 193 38.90 -11.92 -5.37
C ALA A 193 40.01 -11.27 -6.21
N ALA A 194 39.63 -10.32 -7.06
CA ALA A 194 40.56 -9.53 -7.87
C ALA A 194 41.13 -8.35 -7.08
N VAL A 195 40.32 -7.75 -6.21
CA VAL A 195 40.76 -6.72 -5.27
C VAL A 195 40.35 -7.15 -3.87
N ARG A 196 41.33 -7.39 -3.00
CA ARG A 196 41.08 -7.74 -1.59
C ARG A 196 41.46 -6.57 -0.69
N GLY A 197 40.47 -5.80 -0.24
CA GLY A 197 40.61 -4.66 0.66
C GLY A 197 39.88 -4.86 2.00
N ASP A 198 39.85 -6.09 2.52
CA ASP A 198 39.21 -6.37 3.81
C ASP A 198 39.89 -5.57 4.93
N GLY A 199 39.11 -4.79 5.69
CA GLY A 199 39.64 -3.92 6.74
C GLY A 199 40.56 -2.79 6.26
N LEU A 200 40.58 -2.51 4.95
CA LEU A 200 41.33 -1.40 4.35
C LEU A 200 40.90 -0.07 4.97
N VAL A 201 41.88 0.78 5.29
CA VAL A 201 41.63 2.16 5.71
C VAL A 201 42.20 3.09 4.65
N VAL A 202 41.34 3.90 4.04
CA VAL A 202 41.73 5.01 3.17
C VAL A 202 41.29 6.29 3.84
N VAL A 203 42.23 7.17 4.18
CA VAL A 203 41.92 8.45 4.83
C VAL A 203 41.28 9.41 3.84
N GLY A 204 41.75 9.41 2.59
CA GLY A 204 41.15 10.14 1.48
C GLY A 204 40.07 9.33 0.76
N ASP A 205 40.01 9.52 -0.56
CA ASP A 205 39.01 8.90 -1.44
C ASP A 205 39.52 7.58 -2.03
N LEU A 206 38.58 6.68 -2.34
CA LEU A 206 38.82 5.48 -3.14
C LEU A 206 38.12 5.64 -4.50
N PHE A 207 38.90 5.66 -5.57
CA PHE A 207 38.42 5.80 -6.94
C PHE A 207 38.64 4.52 -7.74
N CYS A 208 37.57 3.88 -8.18
CA CYS A 208 37.56 2.79 -9.16
C CYS A 208 36.57 3.18 -10.27
N ARG A 209 36.90 4.23 -11.03
CA ARG A 209 35.98 4.89 -11.96
C ARG A 209 36.60 5.05 -13.35
N ASP A 210 35.87 5.71 -14.24
CA ASP A 210 36.37 6.14 -15.55
C ASP A 210 36.85 4.96 -16.43
N GLY A 211 36.00 3.93 -16.58
CA GLY A 211 36.27 2.77 -17.44
C GLY A 211 37.05 1.63 -16.78
N ALA A 212 37.19 1.65 -15.44
CA ALA A 212 37.81 0.54 -14.72
C ALA A 212 37.00 -0.76 -14.93
N VAL A 213 37.68 -1.88 -15.20
CA VAL A 213 37.07 -3.20 -15.39
C VAL A 213 37.68 -4.17 -14.40
N VAL A 214 36.85 -4.82 -13.59
CA VAL A 214 37.28 -5.84 -12.63
C VAL A 214 36.62 -7.17 -12.91
N GLN A 215 37.44 -8.20 -13.13
CA GLN A 215 37.00 -9.58 -13.32
C GLN A 215 37.34 -10.40 -12.06
N GLY A 216 36.33 -10.69 -11.26
CA GLY A 216 36.43 -11.28 -9.93
C GLY A 216 35.79 -10.39 -8.85
N GLU A 217 35.76 -10.86 -7.61
CA GLU A 217 35.20 -10.11 -6.48
C GLU A 217 36.08 -8.88 -6.12
N VAL A 218 35.43 -7.73 -5.90
CA VAL A 218 36.01 -6.59 -5.18
C VAL A 218 35.55 -6.67 -3.73
N SER A 219 36.42 -7.11 -2.82
CA SER A 219 36.11 -7.19 -1.40
C SER A 219 36.61 -5.96 -0.65
N LEU A 220 35.70 -5.25 0.00
CA LEU A 220 35.91 -4.07 0.86
C LEU A 220 35.24 -4.28 2.23
N VAL A 221 35.16 -5.53 2.69
CA VAL A 221 34.48 -5.89 3.94
C VAL A 221 35.11 -5.15 5.10
N ALA A 222 34.29 -4.45 5.88
CA ALA A 222 34.73 -3.63 7.01
C ALA A 222 35.78 -2.55 6.66
N ALA A 223 35.90 -2.17 5.39
CA ALA A 223 36.77 -1.06 4.99
C ALA A 223 36.25 0.28 5.51
N ARG A 224 37.17 1.23 5.72
CA ARG A 224 36.87 2.59 6.19
C ARG A 224 37.44 3.60 5.22
N ILE A 225 36.56 4.35 4.57
CA ILE A 225 36.90 5.39 3.60
C ILE A 225 36.57 6.75 4.22
N GLY A 226 37.59 7.56 4.49
CA GLY A 226 37.47 8.89 5.09
C GLY A 226 36.95 9.96 4.12
N GLY A 227 37.13 9.72 2.82
CA GLY A 227 36.56 10.51 1.74
C GLY A 227 35.37 9.82 1.07
N GLU A 228 35.32 9.94 -0.25
CA GLU A 228 34.30 9.34 -1.11
C GLU A 228 34.73 7.99 -1.65
N LEU A 229 33.74 7.13 -1.94
CA LEU A 229 33.93 5.86 -2.64
C LEU A 229 33.26 5.95 -4.01
N ARG A 230 34.04 5.89 -5.10
CA ARG A 230 33.50 6.05 -6.46
C ARG A 230 33.76 4.83 -7.35
N PHE A 231 32.67 4.28 -7.87
CA PHE A 231 32.61 3.26 -8.92
C PHE A 231 31.99 3.77 -10.22
N SER A 232 31.85 5.10 -10.39
CA SER A 232 31.20 5.68 -11.58
C SER A 232 31.84 5.23 -12.89
N ALA A 233 31.02 4.85 -13.87
CA ALA A 233 31.48 4.33 -15.16
C ALA A 233 32.49 3.16 -15.05
N SER A 234 32.35 2.29 -14.05
CA SER A 234 33.15 1.06 -13.92
C SER A 234 32.32 -0.20 -14.15
N GLU A 235 32.99 -1.30 -14.47
CA GLU A 235 32.38 -2.60 -14.70
C GLU A 235 32.98 -3.65 -13.77
N LEU A 236 32.14 -4.28 -12.95
CA LEU A 236 32.51 -5.35 -12.03
C LEU A 236 31.82 -6.65 -12.47
N ARG A 237 32.60 -7.71 -12.74
CA ARG A 237 32.10 -8.98 -13.27
C ARG A 237 32.50 -10.15 -12.38
N ASN A 238 31.52 -10.76 -11.74
CA ASN A 238 31.59 -12.03 -11.04
C ASN A 238 30.21 -12.74 -11.06
N PRO A 239 29.75 -13.22 -12.23
CA PRO A 239 28.36 -13.68 -12.45
C PRO A 239 27.90 -14.80 -11.51
N GLU A 240 28.81 -15.68 -11.08
CA GLU A 240 28.50 -16.81 -10.20
C GLU A 240 28.58 -16.46 -8.70
N GLY A 241 28.97 -15.23 -8.36
CA GLY A 241 29.26 -14.83 -6.99
C GLY A 241 28.96 -13.35 -6.70
N ILE A 242 29.77 -12.77 -5.81
CA ILE A 242 29.65 -11.37 -5.39
C ILE A 242 30.59 -10.53 -6.24
N ALA A 243 30.07 -9.53 -6.95
CA ALA A 243 30.88 -8.59 -7.74
C ALA A 243 31.53 -7.52 -6.84
N LEU A 244 30.76 -6.99 -5.89
CA LEU A 244 31.22 -6.02 -4.89
C LEU A 244 30.78 -6.45 -3.49
N HIS A 245 31.73 -6.77 -2.63
CA HIS A 245 31.49 -7.19 -1.25
C HIS A 245 31.93 -6.11 -0.28
N ALA A 246 31.00 -5.23 0.11
CA ALA A 246 31.26 -4.09 0.98
C ALA A 246 30.40 -4.17 2.27
N ASP A 247 30.22 -5.38 2.80
CA ASP A 247 29.52 -5.59 4.07
C ASP A 247 30.27 -4.87 5.21
N ARG A 248 29.52 -4.15 6.05
CA ARG A 248 30.05 -3.34 7.16
C ARG A 248 31.02 -2.23 6.74
N ILE A 249 31.01 -1.81 5.47
CA ILE A 249 31.82 -0.67 5.02
C ILE A 249 31.40 0.61 5.74
N THR A 250 32.36 1.49 6.01
CA THR A 250 32.09 2.87 6.46
C THR A 250 32.63 3.85 5.42
N VAL A 251 31.76 4.69 4.86
CA VAL A 251 32.12 5.81 3.99
C VAL A 251 31.73 7.10 4.69
N GLU A 252 32.73 7.94 4.99
CA GLU A 252 32.55 9.17 5.76
C GLU A 252 31.91 10.30 4.94
N LYS A 253 31.93 10.20 3.60
CA LYS A 253 31.21 11.08 2.67
C LYS A 253 30.23 10.29 1.81
N ASP A 254 30.30 10.44 0.49
CA ASP A 254 29.36 9.90 -0.48
C ASP A 254 29.90 8.62 -1.14
N MET A 255 28.99 7.74 -1.53
CA MET A 255 29.28 6.59 -2.37
C MET A 255 28.57 6.75 -3.73
N TYR A 256 29.36 6.74 -4.81
CA TYR A 256 28.88 6.97 -6.16
C TYR A 256 29.11 5.75 -7.06
N CYS A 257 28.02 5.10 -7.44
CA CYS A 257 27.93 3.98 -8.37
C CYS A 257 27.06 4.38 -9.56
N ARG A 258 27.38 5.51 -10.21
CA ARG A 258 26.51 6.18 -11.20
C ARG A 258 27.12 6.30 -12.58
N GLU A 259 26.31 6.71 -13.56
CA GLU A 259 26.74 7.04 -14.93
C GLU A 259 27.47 5.86 -15.59
N GLY A 260 26.75 4.76 -15.84
CA GLY A 260 27.31 3.58 -16.53
C GLY A 260 28.08 2.62 -15.63
N PHE A 261 27.86 2.67 -14.31
CA PHE A 261 28.29 1.59 -13.43
C PHE A 261 27.52 0.30 -13.76
N ALA A 262 28.26 -0.78 -14.02
CA ALA A 262 27.70 -2.09 -14.32
C ALA A 262 28.25 -3.15 -13.36
N ALA A 263 27.37 -3.93 -12.75
CA ALA A 263 27.75 -5.07 -11.92
C ALA A 263 27.03 -6.34 -12.40
N GLU A 264 27.81 -7.37 -12.70
CA GLU A 264 27.33 -8.72 -13.02
C GLU A 264 27.72 -9.64 -11.87
N GLY A 265 26.75 -10.09 -11.08
CA GLY A 265 26.94 -10.69 -9.75
C GLY A 265 26.28 -9.84 -8.64
N GLU A 266 26.28 -10.34 -7.42
CA GLU A 266 25.66 -9.63 -6.27
C GLU A 266 26.49 -8.40 -5.86
N VAL A 267 25.83 -7.28 -5.58
CA VAL A 267 26.43 -6.13 -4.89
C VAL A 267 25.95 -6.12 -3.43
N ARG A 268 26.87 -6.26 -2.49
CA ARG A 268 26.57 -6.33 -1.05
C ARG A 268 27.09 -5.12 -0.29
N LEU A 269 26.20 -4.47 0.45
CA LEU A 269 26.43 -3.31 1.31
C LEU A 269 25.82 -3.53 2.69
N ALA A 270 25.59 -4.78 3.09
CA ALA A 270 24.81 -5.09 4.27
C ALA A 270 25.52 -4.61 5.54
N ASN A 271 24.75 -4.03 6.47
CA ASN A 271 25.26 -3.43 7.71
C ASN A 271 26.30 -2.31 7.49
N GLY A 272 26.38 -1.75 6.28
CA GLY A 272 27.26 -0.63 5.98
C GLY A 272 26.75 0.71 6.51
N GLN A 273 27.61 1.72 6.47
CA GLN A 273 27.26 3.10 6.76
C GLN A 273 27.87 4.04 5.70
N VAL A 274 27.02 4.82 5.04
CA VAL A 274 27.41 5.94 4.17
C VAL A 274 26.90 7.21 4.84
N LYS A 275 27.79 8.07 5.35
CA LYS A 275 27.36 9.27 6.08
C LYS A 275 26.73 10.33 5.16
N GLY A 276 27.14 10.35 3.90
CA GLY A 276 26.58 11.20 2.85
C GLY A 276 25.45 10.51 2.09
N GLN A 277 25.47 10.65 0.76
CA GLN A 277 24.51 10.02 -0.15
C GLN A 277 25.07 8.72 -0.77
N LEU A 278 24.17 7.81 -1.11
CA LEU A 278 24.46 6.63 -1.92
C LEU A 278 23.71 6.77 -3.25
N ASN A 279 24.43 6.74 -4.36
CA ASN A 279 23.86 7.03 -5.68
C ASN A 279 24.20 5.92 -6.69
N PHE A 280 23.15 5.32 -7.25
CA PHE A 280 23.13 4.31 -8.31
C PHE A 280 22.46 4.82 -9.59
N ASP A 281 22.39 6.14 -9.79
CA ASP A 281 21.72 6.71 -10.96
C ASP A 281 22.37 6.21 -12.25
N ARG A 282 21.55 5.75 -13.21
CA ARG A 282 22.01 5.13 -14.46
C ARG A 282 22.92 3.92 -14.27
N ALA A 283 22.81 3.19 -13.16
CA ALA A 283 23.54 1.94 -12.96
C ALA A 283 22.77 0.73 -13.50
N THR A 284 23.50 -0.32 -13.86
CA THR A 284 22.94 -1.61 -14.28
C THR A 284 23.45 -2.73 -13.35
N LEU A 285 22.56 -3.38 -12.62
CA LEU A 285 22.89 -4.49 -11.72
C LEU A 285 22.23 -5.79 -12.21
N ARG A 286 23.00 -6.87 -12.36
CA ARG A 286 22.51 -8.14 -12.93
C ARG A 286 22.89 -9.31 -12.04
N ASN A 287 21.89 -9.96 -11.45
CA ASN A 287 21.97 -11.24 -10.78
C ASN A 287 20.62 -11.99 -10.87
N ARG A 288 20.34 -12.53 -12.06
CA ARG A 288 19.01 -13.05 -12.46
C ARG A 288 18.46 -14.09 -11.48
N GLY A 289 17.22 -13.88 -11.01
CA GLY A 289 16.53 -14.79 -10.08
C GLY A 289 17.12 -14.84 -8.67
N LYS A 290 18.11 -13.99 -8.38
CA LYS A 290 18.80 -13.86 -7.09
C LYS A 290 18.75 -12.39 -6.64
N VAL A 291 19.45 -12.05 -5.57
CA VAL A 291 19.59 -10.67 -5.09
C VAL A 291 20.67 -9.95 -5.91
N ALA A 292 20.31 -8.88 -6.61
CA ALA A 292 21.27 -8.05 -7.36
C ALA A 292 21.93 -7.00 -6.45
N LEU A 293 21.17 -6.42 -5.52
CA LEU A 293 21.66 -5.47 -4.52
C LEU A 293 21.18 -5.86 -3.14
N CYS A 294 22.09 -6.23 -2.25
CA CYS A 294 21.82 -6.50 -0.83
C CYS A 294 22.32 -5.32 0.01
N ALA A 295 21.41 -4.46 0.44
CA ALA A 295 21.67 -3.29 1.28
C ALA A 295 20.89 -3.37 2.61
N ASP A 296 20.72 -4.59 3.12
CA ASP A 296 20.05 -4.86 4.38
C ASP A 296 20.79 -4.20 5.55
N HIS A 297 20.03 -3.57 6.45
CA HIS A 297 20.54 -2.81 7.58
C HIS A 297 21.52 -1.68 7.23
N LEU A 298 21.58 -1.26 5.95
CA LEU A 298 22.40 -0.13 5.52
C LEU A 298 21.91 1.17 6.15
N VAL A 299 22.84 2.01 6.59
CA VAL A 299 22.54 3.37 7.04
C VAL A 299 23.09 4.38 6.03
N VAL A 300 22.21 5.17 5.43
CA VAL A 300 22.55 6.29 4.54
C VAL A 300 22.18 7.58 5.25
N GLY A 301 23.16 8.47 5.48
CA GLY A 301 22.93 9.70 6.25
C GLY A 301 22.10 10.74 5.51
N ARG A 302 22.16 10.74 4.18
CA ARG A 302 21.36 11.60 3.30
C ARG A 302 20.46 10.77 2.40
N HIS A 303 20.63 10.86 1.09
CA HIS A 303 19.70 10.31 0.11
C HIS A 303 20.21 8.98 -0.47
N LEU A 304 19.28 8.10 -0.81
CA LEU A 304 19.51 6.91 -1.64
C LEU A 304 18.88 7.15 -3.01
N TYR A 305 19.71 7.30 -4.04
CA TYR A 305 19.26 7.55 -5.40
C TYR A 305 19.49 6.32 -6.27
N CYS A 306 18.42 5.84 -6.88
CA CYS A 306 18.37 4.75 -7.84
C CYS A 306 17.45 5.18 -9.00
N GLN A 307 17.72 6.34 -9.61
CA GLN A 307 16.85 6.97 -10.61
C GLN A 307 17.53 7.07 -11.98
N ASP A 308 16.81 7.64 -12.96
CA ASP A 308 17.30 7.93 -14.31
C ASP A 308 17.90 6.70 -14.98
N ASP A 309 17.09 5.78 -15.50
CA ASP A 309 17.52 4.55 -16.18
C ASP A 309 18.33 3.58 -15.30
N PHE A 310 18.20 3.66 -13.97
CA PHE A 310 18.65 2.59 -13.10
C PHE A 310 17.93 1.28 -13.46
N THR A 311 18.70 0.22 -13.73
CA THR A 311 18.16 -1.06 -14.20
C THR A 311 18.66 -2.21 -13.33
N THR A 312 17.75 -3.05 -12.86
CA THR A 312 18.10 -4.28 -12.12
C THR A 312 17.46 -5.52 -12.73
N GLU A 313 18.27 -6.58 -12.88
CA GLU A 313 17.81 -7.95 -13.13
C GLU A 313 18.12 -8.79 -11.88
N GLY A 314 17.14 -8.94 -10.99
CA GLY A 314 17.28 -9.51 -9.66
C GLY A 314 16.67 -8.61 -8.58
N GLU A 315 16.56 -9.13 -7.36
CA GLU A 315 15.98 -8.42 -6.21
C GLU A 315 16.90 -7.27 -5.73
N VAL A 316 16.31 -6.13 -5.43
CA VAL A 316 16.90 -5.06 -4.61
C VAL A 316 16.38 -5.19 -3.19
N SER A 317 17.25 -5.54 -2.25
CA SER A 317 16.93 -5.71 -0.82
C SER A 317 17.45 -4.53 0.01
N LEU A 318 16.55 -3.89 0.74
CA LEU A 318 16.74 -2.75 1.64
C LEU A 318 16.14 -3.06 3.02
N VAL A 319 16.15 -4.33 3.44
CA VAL A 319 15.46 -4.77 4.65
C VAL A 319 16.06 -4.07 5.86
N ALA A 320 15.22 -3.39 6.64
CA ALA A 320 15.61 -2.63 7.81
C ALA A 320 16.72 -1.57 7.56
N ALA A 321 16.88 -1.11 6.32
CA ALA A 321 17.74 0.00 6.00
C ALA A 321 17.18 1.31 6.57
N ARG A 322 18.05 2.30 6.79
CA ARG A 322 17.70 3.62 7.32
C ARG A 322 18.29 4.70 6.43
N VAL A 323 17.45 5.57 5.90
CA VAL A 323 17.83 6.67 5.01
C VAL A 323 17.43 7.98 5.67
N GLY A 324 18.41 8.86 5.90
CA GLY A 324 18.24 10.14 6.59
C GLY A 324 17.60 11.25 5.75
N GLY A 325 17.51 11.05 4.43
CA GLY A 325 16.77 11.88 3.48
C GLY A 325 15.82 11.02 2.67
N GLU A 326 15.83 11.23 1.36
CA GLU A 326 14.89 10.61 0.41
C GLU A 326 15.39 9.29 -0.18
N VAL A 327 14.46 8.44 -0.62
CA VAL A 327 14.72 7.27 -1.46
C VAL A 327 14.06 7.48 -2.82
N ARG A 328 14.82 7.37 -3.92
CA ARG A 328 14.28 7.56 -5.28
C ARG A 328 14.51 6.36 -6.18
N PHE A 329 13.44 5.88 -6.82
CA PHE A 329 13.43 4.89 -7.89
C PHE A 329 12.81 5.43 -9.19
N SER A 330 12.68 6.76 -9.32
CA SER A 330 11.99 7.37 -10.46
C SER A 330 12.66 7.06 -11.80
N ALA A 331 11.86 6.92 -12.86
CA ALA A 331 12.34 6.65 -14.22
C ALA A 331 13.29 5.44 -14.34
N SER A 332 12.99 4.35 -13.64
CA SER A 332 13.86 3.16 -13.53
C SER A 332 13.13 1.86 -13.91
N ALA A 333 13.88 0.76 -14.05
CA ALA A 333 13.36 -0.57 -14.38
C ALA A 333 13.90 -1.64 -13.43
N LEU A 334 13.01 -2.27 -12.65
CA LEU A 334 13.36 -3.34 -11.72
C LEU A 334 12.67 -4.63 -12.20
N SER A 335 13.45 -5.70 -12.38
CA SER A 335 12.91 -6.98 -12.87
C SER A 335 13.39 -8.14 -12.02
N ASN A 336 12.44 -8.84 -11.41
CA ASN A 336 12.61 -10.15 -10.79
C ASN A 336 11.29 -10.95 -10.94
N PRO A 337 10.96 -11.42 -12.15
CA PRO A 337 9.63 -11.93 -12.47
C PRO A 337 9.23 -13.12 -11.58
N GLY A 338 7.98 -13.12 -11.12
CA GLY A 338 7.43 -14.14 -10.21
C GLY A 338 7.97 -14.08 -8.77
N ASN A 339 8.85 -13.13 -8.46
CA ASN A 339 9.45 -12.93 -7.13
C ASN A 339 9.31 -11.45 -6.71
N VAL A 340 9.94 -11.08 -5.59
CA VAL A 340 10.02 -9.68 -5.15
C VAL A 340 11.16 -8.98 -5.90
N ALA A 341 10.86 -7.89 -6.60
CA ALA A 341 11.85 -7.06 -7.29
C ALA A 341 12.45 -5.98 -6.37
N LEU A 342 11.63 -5.43 -5.48
CA LEU A 342 12.06 -4.45 -4.47
C LEU A 342 11.57 -4.89 -3.08
N ARG A 343 12.49 -5.27 -2.20
CA ARG A 343 12.20 -5.64 -0.80
C ARG A 343 12.70 -4.55 0.14
N ALA A 344 11.79 -3.75 0.65
CA ALA A 344 12.02 -2.63 1.56
C ALA A 344 11.29 -2.83 2.90
N ASP A 345 11.25 -4.07 3.40
CA ASP A 345 10.62 -4.41 4.67
C ASP A 345 11.30 -3.67 5.83
N ARG A 346 10.50 -3.03 6.68
CA ARG A 346 10.97 -2.22 7.82
C ARG A 346 11.95 -1.11 7.43
N LEU A 347 11.95 -0.68 6.16
CA LEU A 347 12.69 0.49 5.71
C LEU A 347 12.25 1.71 6.50
N VAL A 348 13.20 2.53 6.95
CA VAL A 348 12.94 3.81 7.59
C VAL A 348 13.48 4.93 6.71
N VAL A 349 12.60 5.83 6.26
CA VAL A 349 12.96 6.99 5.46
C VAL A 349 12.53 8.23 6.22
N ALA A 350 13.48 9.13 6.49
CA ALA A 350 13.23 10.33 7.26
C ALA A 350 12.54 11.45 6.46
N ASP A 351 12.44 11.29 5.14
CA ASP A 351 11.77 12.20 4.22
C ASP A 351 10.85 11.39 3.28
N ASP A 352 10.87 11.66 1.97
CA ASP A 352 10.00 11.04 0.97
C ASP A 352 10.58 9.78 0.30
N MET A 353 9.69 8.91 -0.18
CA MET A 353 10.00 7.82 -1.10
C MET A 353 9.33 8.06 -2.45
N TYR A 354 10.14 8.37 -3.47
CA TYR A 354 9.69 8.67 -4.83
C TYR A 354 9.91 7.47 -5.75
N CYS A 355 8.81 6.88 -6.20
CA CYS A 355 8.75 5.76 -7.13
C CYS A 355 7.85 6.15 -8.32
N ARG A 356 8.21 7.23 -9.04
CA ARG A 356 7.36 7.88 -10.06
C ARG A 356 8.03 7.96 -11.45
N GLU A 357 7.40 8.68 -12.37
CA GLU A 357 7.96 9.03 -13.68
C GLU A 357 8.31 7.81 -14.56
N ARG A 358 7.32 6.95 -14.80
CA ARG A 358 7.44 5.75 -15.65
C ARG A 358 8.35 4.65 -15.07
N LEU A 359 8.44 4.54 -13.76
CA LEU A 359 9.02 3.37 -13.10
C LEU A 359 8.28 2.10 -13.55
N LYS A 360 9.05 1.09 -13.98
CA LYS A 360 8.53 -0.23 -14.37
C LYS A 360 9.07 -1.28 -13.42
N ILE A 361 8.16 -2.07 -12.85
CA ILE A 361 8.52 -3.15 -11.93
C ILE A 361 7.88 -4.44 -12.46
N ASP A 362 8.70 -5.44 -12.74
CA ASP A 362 8.28 -6.80 -13.07
C ASP A 362 8.66 -7.72 -11.90
N GLY A 363 7.67 -8.13 -11.11
CA GLY A 363 7.82 -8.67 -9.76
C GLY A 363 7.14 -7.80 -8.70
N GLY A 364 7.11 -8.28 -7.46
CA GLY A 364 6.46 -7.60 -6.33
C GLY A 364 7.31 -6.51 -5.68
N VAL A 365 6.65 -5.54 -5.04
CA VAL A 365 7.25 -4.56 -4.13
C VAL A 365 6.81 -4.88 -2.70
N SER A 366 7.75 -5.04 -1.78
CA SER A 366 7.46 -5.25 -0.36
C SER A 366 7.91 -4.05 0.47
N LEU A 367 6.99 -3.45 1.22
CA LEU A 367 7.16 -2.31 2.12
C LEU A 367 6.66 -2.67 3.52
N ARG A 368 6.80 -3.93 3.90
CA ARG A 368 6.20 -4.51 5.08
C ARG A 368 6.67 -3.85 6.36
N GLY A 369 5.79 -3.22 7.12
CA GLY A 369 6.16 -2.48 8.33
C GLY A 369 7.15 -1.34 8.09
N ALA A 370 7.27 -0.83 6.86
CA ALA A 370 8.11 0.32 6.56
C ALA A 370 7.53 1.60 7.19
N HIS A 371 8.41 2.55 7.50
CA HIS A 371 8.06 3.82 8.12
C HIS A 371 8.66 4.95 7.28
N ILE A 372 7.82 5.64 6.51
CA ILE A 372 8.20 6.75 5.66
C ILE A 372 7.63 8.02 6.29
N LYS A 373 8.47 8.96 6.70
CA LYS A 373 8.01 10.16 7.40
C LYS A 373 7.30 11.13 6.45
N GLY A 374 7.72 11.19 5.19
CA GLY A 374 7.12 12.03 4.16
C GLY A 374 6.08 11.28 3.33
N VAL A 375 6.08 11.59 2.03
CA VAL A 375 5.20 11.05 1.00
C VAL A 375 5.75 9.74 0.46
N VAL A 376 4.85 8.80 0.13
CA VAL A 376 5.17 7.65 -0.72
C VAL A 376 4.46 7.85 -2.05
N ASN A 377 5.22 8.03 -3.13
CA ASN A 377 4.68 8.37 -4.43
C ASN A 377 4.96 7.27 -5.47
N PHE A 378 3.92 6.57 -5.90
CA PHE A 378 3.86 5.61 -6.99
C PHE A 378 3.15 6.17 -8.25
N SER A 379 2.95 7.49 -8.36
CA SER A 379 2.26 8.11 -9.49
C SER A 379 2.93 7.72 -10.81
N THR A 380 2.14 7.39 -11.83
CA THR A 380 2.60 6.94 -13.18
C THR A 380 3.34 5.60 -13.25
N THR A 381 3.40 4.83 -12.16
CA THR A 381 4.19 3.58 -12.09
C THR A 381 3.40 2.37 -12.59
N ALA A 382 4.10 1.42 -13.22
CA ALA A 382 3.54 0.16 -13.68
C ALA A 382 4.21 -1.01 -12.95
N ILE A 383 3.42 -1.79 -12.22
CA ILE A 383 3.85 -2.98 -11.49
C ILE A 383 3.15 -4.20 -12.06
N HIS A 384 3.91 -5.20 -12.48
CA HIS A 384 3.43 -6.46 -13.02
C HIS A 384 3.81 -7.63 -12.11
N ASN A 385 2.86 -8.19 -11.38
CA ASN A 385 3.01 -9.41 -10.59
C ASN A 385 1.68 -10.20 -10.50
N PRO A 386 1.13 -10.67 -11.64
CA PRO A 386 -0.27 -11.12 -11.77
C PRO A 386 -0.64 -12.34 -10.91
N GLU A 387 0.32 -13.21 -10.57
CA GLU A 387 0.08 -14.39 -9.73
C GLU A 387 0.33 -14.13 -8.24
N GLY A 388 0.77 -12.93 -7.87
CA GLY A 388 1.22 -12.60 -6.52
C GLY A 388 0.72 -11.25 -6.00
N ILE A 389 1.49 -10.70 -5.07
CA ILE A 389 1.24 -9.38 -4.49
C ILE A 389 2.09 -8.36 -5.24
N ALA A 390 1.44 -7.42 -5.92
CA ALA A 390 2.10 -6.33 -6.62
C ALA A 390 2.76 -5.36 -5.63
N ILE A 391 2.02 -4.95 -4.59
CA ILE A 391 2.53 -4.14 -3.47
C ILE A 391 2.10 -4.79 -2.16
N GLN A 392 3.08 -5.29 -1.39
CA GLN A 392 2.88 -5.77 -0.03
C GLN A 392 3.27 -4.68 0.96
N ALA A 393 2.29 -3.98 1.52
CA ALA A 393 2.48 -2.86 2.43
C ALA A 393 1.68 -3.05 3.73
N ASP A 394 1.59 -4.29 4.22
CA ASP A 394 0.99 -4.54 5.54
C ASP A 394 1.80 -3.84 6.64
N GLN A 395 1.08 -3.14 7.52
CA GLN A 395 1.64 -2.29 8.59
C GLN A 395 2.52 -1.13 8.11
N LEU A 396 2.40 -0.70 6.86
CA LEU A 396 3.08 0.50 6.36
C LEU A 396 2.61 1.74 7.12
N THR A 397 3.54 2.60 7.54
CA THR A 397 3.25 3.93 8.07
C THR A 397 3.78 5.00 7.12
N VAL A 398 2.89 5.88 6.66
CA VAL A 398 3.22 7.05 5.83
C VAL A 398 2.88 8.32 6.59
N GLY A 399 3.86 9.17 6.82
CA GLY A 399 3.71 10.37 7.64
C GLY A 399 3.03 11.54 6.91
N SER A 400 2.91 11.46 5.59
CA SER A 400 2.09 12.35 4.74
C SER A 400 1.19 11.51 3.82
N ASP A 401 1.29 11.68 2.50
CA ASP A 401 0.36 11.10 1.52
C ASP A 401 0.92 9.82 0.91
N LEU A 402 0.01 8.89 0.58
CA LEU A 402 0.28 7.74 -0.28
C LEU A 402 -0.36 8.00 -1.65
N CYS A 403 0.46 8.37 -2.63
CA CYS A 403 0.03 8.71 -3.97
C CYS A 403 0.23 7.53 -4.92
N CYS A 404 -0.85 7.02 -5.50
CA CYS A 404 -0.90 5.97 -6.50
C CYS A 404 -1.81 6.43 -7.65
N ASP A 405 -1.57 7.63 -8.19
CA ASP A 405 -2.43 8.30 -9.16
C ASP A 405 -1.74 8.50 -10.53
N GLU A 406 -2.30 9.40 -11.36
CA GLU A 406 -1.73 9.79 -12.66
C GLU A 406 -1.46 8.59 -13.60
N GLY A 407 -2.34 7.59 -13.59
CA GLY A 407 -2.20 6.41 -14.45
C GLY A 407 -1.36 5.28 -13.88
N PHE A 408 -1.16 5.24 -12.56
CA PHE A 408 -0.64 4.08 -11.84
C PHE A 408 -1.35 2.78 -12.24
N ARG A 409 -0.58 1.71 -12.46
CA ARG A 409 -1.09 0.38 -12.83
C ARG A 409 -0.46 -0.69 -11.96
N ALA A 410 -1.30 -1.55 -11.39
CA ALA A 410 -0.86 -2.74 -10.67
C ALA A 410 -1.58 -3.97 -11.21
N GLU A 411 -0.80 -4.97 -11.63
CA GLU A 411 -1.30 -6.31 -11.94
C GLU A 411 -0.90 -7.26 -10.80
N GLY A 412 -1.88 -7.83 -10.11
CA GLY A 412 -1.70 -8.51 -8.83
C GLY A 412 -2.35 -7.76 -7.66
N MET A 413 -2.29 -8.32 -6.45
CA MET A 413 -2.93 -7.74 -5.25
C MET A 413 -2.10 -6.57 -4.69
N ILE A 414 -2.76 -5.51 -4.24
CA ILE A 414 -2.19 -4.50 -3.33
C ILE A 414 -2.68 -4.79 -1.91
N ASP A 415 -1.77 -5.03 -0.97
CA ASP A 415 -2.07 -5.28 0.44
C ASP A 415 -1.65 -4.07 1.30
N LEU A 416 -2.63 -3.42 1.93
CA LEU A 416 -2.50 -2.31 2.87
C LEU A 416 -3.10 -2.66 4.24
N THR A 417 -3.09 -3.95 4.59
CA THR A 417 -3.60 -4.41 5.89
C THR A 417 -2.92 -3.68 7.05
N ASP A 418 -3.71 -3.11 7.95
CA ASP A 418 -3.21 -2.34 9.11
C ASP A 418 -2.23 -1.19 8.76
N ALA A 419 -2.26 -0.70 7.51
CA ALA A 419 -1.47 0.47 7.14
C ALA A 419 -2.08 1.75 7.73
N HIS A 420 -1.23 2.75 7.98
CA HIS A 420 -1.62 4.07 8.47
C HIS A 420 -1.01 5.16 7.58
N VAL A 421 -1.88 5.95 6.97
CA VAL A 421 -1.54 7.14 6.17
C VAL A 421 -2.02 8.37 6.92
N ASN A 422 -1.10 9.21 7.38
CA ASN A 422 -1.43 10.42 8.14
C ASN A 422 -2.01 11.56 7.27
N GLY A 423 -1.77 11.49 5.96
CA GLY A 423 -2.32 12.40 4.96
C GLY A 423 -3.40 11.72 4.14
N GLU A 424 -3.34 11.92 2.83
CA GLU A 424 -4.31 11.39 1.86
C GLU A 424 -3.84 10.07 1.24
N LEU A 425 -4.80 9.18 0.94
CA LEU A 425 -4.59 8.03 0.06
C LEU A 425 -5.22 8.33 -1.30
N ASN A 426 -4.39 8.60 -2.31
CA ASN A 426 -4.87 8.98 -3.64
C ASN A 426 -4.61 7.88 -4.68
N LEU A 427 -5.68 7.24 -5.14
CA LEU A 427 -5.75 6.24 -6.21
C LEU A 427 -6.48 6.79 -7.46
N SER A 428 -6.57 8.11 -7.62
CA SER A 428 -7.28 8.74 -8.74
C SER A 428 -6.63 8.32 -10.07
N ASN A 429 -7.45 7.93 -11.06
CA ASN A 429 -6.98 7.44 -12.36
C ASN A 429 -6.04 6.20 -12.27
N ALA A 430 -6.09 5.44 -11.18
CA ALA A 430 -5.35 4.17 -11.08
C ALA A 430 -6.09 3.00 -11.76
N THR A 431 -5.33 2.02 -12.24
CA THR A 431 -5.87 0.74 -12.73
C THR A 431 -5.31 -0.41 -11.90
N LEU A 432 -6.18 -1.05 -11.11
CA LEU A 432 -5.86 -2.23 -10.33
C LEU A 432 -6.44 -3.46 -11.04
N ASN A 433 -5.60 -4.42 -11.40
CA ASN A 433 -6.00 -5.57 -12.20
C ASN A 433 -5.57 -6.87 -11.51
N ASN A 434 -6.54 -7.51 -10.85
CA ASN A 434 -6.40 -8.86 -10.29
C ASN A 434 -7.73 -9.63 -10.45
N PRO A 435 -8.12 -9.96 -11.70
CA PRO A 435 -9.43 -10.50 -11.99
C PRO A 435 -9.63 -11.87 -11.33
N GLY A 436 -10.84 -12.12 -10.81
CA GLY A 436 -11.13 -13.36 -10.06
C GLY A 436 -10.48 -13.44 -8.68
N ASN A 437 -9.83 -12.36 -8.23
CA ASN A 437 -9.12 -12.23 -6.96
C ASN A 437 -9.42 -10.88 -6.29
N VAL A 438 -8.75 -10.60 -5.17
CA VAL A 438 -8.76 -9.30 -4.49
C VAL A 438 -7.72 -8.38 -5.15
N ALA A 439 -8.16 -7.24 -5.68
CA ALA A 439 -7.28 -6.24 -6.30
C ALA A 439 -6.68 -5.29 -5.26
N LEU A 440 -7.49 -4.84 -4.29
CA LEU A 440 -7.07 -4.00 -3.17
C LEU A 440 -7.52 -4.64 -1.86
N HIS A 441 -6.57 -5.05 -1.03
CA HIS A 441 -6.79 -5.63 0.28
C HIS A 441 -6.33 -4.65 1.36
N ALA A 442 -7.25 -3.89 1.94
CA ALA A 442 -6.94 -2.84 2.91
C ALA A 442 -7.81 -2.95 4.19
N PRO A 443 -7.90 -4.14 4.83
CA PRO A 443 -8.62 -4.27 6.08
C PRO A 443 -7.93 -3.46 7.19
N ARG A 444 -8.72 -2.75 8.00
CA ARG A 444 -8.25 -1.90 9.11
C ARG A 444 -7.23 -0.83 8.68
N LEU A 445 -7.26 -0.43 7.41
CA LEU A 445 -6.53 0.73 6.91
C LEU A 445 -7.01 1.99 7.65
N ILE A 446 -6.07 2.83 8.08
CA ILE A 446 -6.35 4.16 8.62
C ILE A 446 -5.81 5.20 7.66
N VAL A 447 -6.67 6.12 7.24
CA VAL A 447 -6.31 7.33 6.48
C VAL A 447 -6.83 8.51 7.29
N ASP A 448 -5.95 9.38 7.78
CA ASP A 448 -6.34 10.48 8.68
C ASP A 448 -7.08 11.59 7.91
N GLN A 449 -6.86 11.73 6.60
CA GLN A 449 -7.54 12.67 5.70
C GLN A 449 -8.42 11.93 4.68
N ASP A 450 -8.38 12.36 3.42
CA ASP A 450 -9.23 11.87 2.34
C ASP A 450 -8.65 10.61 1.67
N MET A 451 -9.53 9.73 1.21
CA MET A 451 -9.20 8.63 0.31
C MET A 451 -9.89 8.87 -1.04
N PHE A 452 -9.11 9.07 -2.09
CA PHE A 452 -9.58 9.38 -3.43
C PHE A 452 -9.41 8.18 -4.37
N CYS A 453 -10.50 7.67 -4.91
CA CYS A 453 -10.57 6.64 -5.95
C CYS A 453 -11.39 7.19 -7.13
N ARG A 454 -11.00 8.36 -7.66
CA ARG A 454 -11.79 9.11 -8.66
C ARG A 454 -11.16 9.11 -10.04
N ASP A 455 -11.73 9.88 -10.97
CA ASP A 455 -11.14 10.20 -12.28
C ASP A 455 -10.75 8.95 -13.10
N LYS A 456 -11.70 8.03 -13.31
CA LYS A 456 -11.52 6.75 -14.03
C LYS A 456 -10.70 5.69 -13.28
N PHE A 457 -10.62 5.79 -11.95
CA PHE A 457 -10.16 4.67 -11.13
C PHE A 457 -10.88 3.37 -11.55
N THR A 458 -10.11 2.34 -11.86
CA THR A 458 -10.64 1.05 -12.30
C THR A 458 -10.07 -0.07 -11.45
N ALA A 459 -10.93 -0.85 -10.80
CA ALA A 459 -10.52 -2.06 -10.08
C ALA A 459 -11.19 -3.28 -10.72
N LYS A 460 -10.39 -4.18 -11.29
CA LYS A 460 -10.81 -5.51 -11.76
C LYS A 460 -10.39 -6.54 -10.71
N GLY A 461 -11.33 -6.97 -9.90
CA GLY A 461 -11.10 -7.72 -8.67
C GLY A 461 -11.75 -7.02 -7.48
N THR A 462 -11.89 -7.73 -6.37
CA THR A 462 -12.54 -7.20 -5.16
C THR A 462 -11.70 -6.09 -4.53
N VAL A 463 -12.36 -5.00 -4.12
CA VAL A 463 -11.81 -3.97 -3.22
C VAL A 463 -12.29 -4.26 -1.80
N CYS A 464 -11.38 -4.41 -0.85
CA CYS A 464 -11.68 -4.77 0.54
C CYS A 464 -11.20 -3.66 1.49
N LEU A 465 -12.13 -3.01 2.17
CA LEU A 465 -11.94 -1.93 3.16
C LEU A 465 -12.60 -2.26 4.51
N ILE A 466 -12.64 -3.55 4.87
CA ILE A 466 -13.30 -4.02 6.09
C ILE A 466 -12.67 -3.36 7.32
N GLY A 467 -13.50 -2.69 8.12
CA GLY A 467 -13.07 -2.00 9.35
C GLY A 467 -12.08 -0.86 9.13
N ALA A 468 -11.93 -0.36 7.90
CA ALA A 468 -11.09 0.79 7.62
C ALA A 468 -11.69 2.08 8.22
N HIS A 469 -10.83 3.04 8.53
CA HIS A 469 -11.22 4.37 9.03
C HIS A 469 -10.62 5.46 8.13
N ILE A 470 -11.49 6.23 7.50
CA ILE A 470 -11.16 7.42 6.71
C ILE A 470 -11.62 8.65 7.51
N GLY A 471 -10.66 9.46 7.98
CA GLY A 471 -10.90 10.67 8.77
C GLY A 471 -11.49 11.83 7.95
N GLY A 472 -11.36 11.77 6.63
CA GLY A 472 -11.95 12.69 5.68
C GLY A 472 -13.07 12.07 4.85
N LYS A 473 -13.06 12.37 3.55
CA LYS A 473 -13.97 11.87 2.53
C LYS A 473 -13.43 10.62 1.86
N LEU A 474 -14.34 9.71 1.49
CA LEU A 474 -14.04 8.56 0.63
C LEU A 474 -14.75 8.76 -0.71
N SER A 475 -14.00 8.99 -1.78
CA SER A 475 -14.58 9.29 -3.09
C SER A 475 -14.31 8.18 -4.11
N PHE A 476 -15.35 7.63 -4.70
CA PHE A 476 -15.35 6.74 -5.87
C PHE A 476 -15.97 7.42 -7.10
N THR A 477 -15.98 8.75 -7.15
CA THR A 477 -16.56 9.53 -8.26
C THR A 477 -15.95 9.11 -9.59
N SER A 478 -16.77 8.70 -10.56
CA SER A 478 -16.33 8.20 -11.86
C SER A 478 -15.45 6.92 -11.82
N ALA A 479 -15.54 6.12 -10.75
CA ALA A 479 -14.85 4.84 -10.67
C ALA A 479 -15.59 3.69 -11.37
N CYS A 480 -14.84 2.66 -11.78
CA CYS A 480 -15.37 1.41 -12.31
C CYS A 480 -14.88 0.23 -11.46
N LEU A 481 -15.79 -0.41 -10.74
CA LEU A 481 -15.52 -1.60 -9.94
C LEU A 481 -16.09 -2.84 -10.63
N ILE A 482 -15.23 -3.81 -10.92
CA ILE A 482 -15.61 -5.10 -11.48
C ILE A 482 -15.21 -6.15 -10.46
N GLY A 483 -16.22 -6.70 -9.79
CA GLY A 483 -16.06 -7.67 -8.73
C GLY A 483 -15.47 -9.00 -9.17
N ALA A 484 -15.13 -9.80 -8.17
CA ALA A 484 -14.61 -11.14 -8.33
C ALA A 484 -15.40 -12.15 -7.51
N ARG A 485 -15.60 -13.33 -8.08
CA ARG A 485 -16.10 -14.49 -7.35
C ARG A 485 -14.93 -15.18 -6.67
N LEU A 486 -14.73 -14.87 -5.40
CA LEU A 486 -13.64 -15.44 -4.60
C LEU A 486 -13.94 -16.91 -4.24
N THR A 487 -12.95 -17.77 -4.42
CA THR A 487 -12.91 -19.17 -3.98
C THR A 487 -12.64 -19.27 -2.47
N GLU A 488 -12.92 -20.43 -1.86
CA GLU A 488 -12.69 -20.67 -0.43
C GLU A 488 -11.21 -20.43 -0.02
N ASN A 489 -10.27 -20.88 -0.84
CA ASN A 489 -8.84 -20.65 -0.61
C ASN A 489 -8.48 -19.16 -0.62
N GLN A 490 -9.07 -18.37 -1.53
CA GLN A 490 -8.82 -16.92 -1.60
C GLN A 490 -9.43 -16.18 -0.41
N LEU A 491 -10.65 -16.55 0.00
CA LEU A 491 -11.33 -15.99 1.17
C LEU A 491 -10.59 -16.31 2.48
N SER A 492 -10.09 -17.54 2.63
CA SER A 492 -9.28 -17.97 3.77
C SER A 492 -7.89 -17.34 3.77
N GLY A 493 -7.23 -17.28 2.60
CA GLY A 493 -5.88 -16.71 2.45
C GLY A 493 -5.82 -15.21 2.74
N THR A 494 -6.86 -14.46 2.33
CA THR A 494 -7.03 -13.04 2.64
C THR A 494 -7.69 -12.79 4.00
N ARG A 495 -8.10 -13.86 4.71
CA ARG A 495 -8.86 -13.82 5.96
C ARG A 495 -10.16 -13.01 5.91
N ILE A 496 -10.66 -12.68 4.71
CA ILE A 496 -11.91 -11.95 4.51
C ILE A 496 -13.08 -12.70 5.16
N GLU A 497 -13.16 -14.01 4.97
CA GLU A 497 -14.21 -14.85 5.58
C GLU A 497 -14.21 -14.76 7.12
N GLN A 498 -13.03 -14.80 7.75
CA GLN A 498 -12.93 -14.71 9.20
C GLN A 498 -13.38 -13.34 9.72
N MET A 499 -13.12 -12.27 8.95
CA MET A 499 -13.54 -10.91 9.30
C MET A 499 -15.04 -10.71 9.12
N LEU A 500 -15.62 -11.24 8.04
CA LEU A 500 -17.05 -11.17 7.76
C LEU A 500 -17.89 -11.97 8.77
N THR A 501 -17.39 -13.12 9.23
CA THR A 501 -18.13 -14.00 10.16
C THR A 501 -18.05 -13.56 11.62
N ARG A 502 -16.92 -12.99 12.06
CA ARG A 502 -16.73 -12.58 13.47
C ARG A 502 -17.19 -11.17 13.76
N GLY A 503 -17.41 -10.35 12.73
CA GLY A 503 -17.53 -8.90 12.88
C GLY A 503 -16.17 -8.29 13.22
N VAL A 504 -15.89 -7.11 12.66
CA VAL A 504 -14.67 -6.37 12.96
C VAL A 504 -15.04 -5.16 13.81
N GLU A 505 -14.48 -5.06 15.01
CA GLU A 505 -14.55 -3.81 15.77
C GLU A 505 -13.72 -2.74 15.04
N PRO A 506 -14.28 -1.54 14.78
CA PRO A 506 -13.55 -0.46 14.14
C PRO A 506 -12.27 -0.14 14.91
N VAL A 507 -11.16 0.08 14.21
CA VAL A 507 -9.92 0.50 14.86
C VAL A 507 -10.08 1.94 15.32
N GLU A 508 -9.95 2.20 16.63
CA GLU A 508 -9.88 3.56 17.14
C GLU A 508 -8.56 4.21 16.70
N PRO A 509 -8.58 5.46 16.19
CA PRO A 509 -7.37 6.17 15.83
C PRO A 509 -6.50 6.31 17.08
N ARG A 510 -5.33 5.66 17.07
CA ARG A 510 -4.36 5.80 18.16
C ARG A 510 -3.65 7.13 17.99
N PRO A 511 -3.53 7.98 19.04
CA PRO A 511 -2.67 9.15 18.95
C PRO A 511 -1.24 8.72 18.65
N VAL A 512 -0.59 9.43 17.70
CA VAL A 512 0.80 9.18 17.26
C VAL A 512 1.70 9.09 18.50
N ARG A 513 2.14 7.88 18.83
CA ARG A 513 3.12 7.66 19.90
C ARG A 513 4.51 7.76 19.31
N ASN A 514 5.29 8.72 19.81
CA ASN A 514 6.75 8.71 19.67
C ASN A 514 7.31 7.34 20.10
N PRO A 515 8.38 6.85 19.44
CA PRO A 515 8.93 5.52 19.71
C PRO A 515 9.30 5.39 21.20
N PRO A 516 8.90 4.27 21.86
CA PRO A 516 9.09 4.13 23.29
C PRO A 516 10.56 3.95 23.65
N ALA A 517 11.03 4.77 24.60
CA ALA A 517 12.21 4.47 25.38
C ALA A 517 11.96 3.16 26.16
N GLY A 518 12.91 2.23 26.04
CA GLY A 518 12.70 0.83 26.41
C GLY A 518 12.31 0.60 27.87
N ARG A 519 11.54 -0.47 28.10
CA ARG A 519 11.60 -1.27 29.34
C ARG A 519 10.89 -2.62 29.23
N SER A 520 11.68 -3.64 29.58
CA SER A 520 11.42 -4.85 30.39
C SER A 520 10.13 -5.67 30.17
N LEU A 521 10.35 -6.89 29.69
CA LEU A 521 9.43 -8.03 29.68
C LEU A 521 9.23 -8.59 31.10
N ALA A 522 7.97 -8.73 31.53
CA ALA A 522 7.58 -9.54 32.68
C ALA A 522 6.45 -10.52 32.33
N LYS A 523 6.68 -11.77 32.73
CA LYS A 523 5.87 -13.00 32.57
C LYS A 523 4.40 -12.87 32.99
N LYS A 524 3.51 -13.56 32.26
CA LYS A 524 2.26 -14.15 32.77
C LYS A 524 1.87 -15.35 31.89
N GLN A 525 2.29 -16.56 32.26
CA GLN A 525 1.54 -17.59 33.00
C GLN A 525 0.36 -18.19 32.21
N ARG A 526 0.59 -19.43 31.75
CA ARG A 526 -0.38 -20.33 31.09
C ARG A 526 -1.49 -20.72 32.07
N ARG A 527 -2.73 -20.83 31.56
CA ARG A 527 -3.81 -21.58 32.20
C ARG A 527 -4.27 -22.68 31.26
N ASP A 528 -4.25 -23.90 31.77
CA ASP A 528 -4.83 -25.09 31.18
C ASP A 528 -6.36 -24.96 31.14
N ILE A 529 -6.98 -25.31 30.00
CA ILE A 529 -8.40 -25.60 29.93
C ILE A 529 -8.58 -26.93 29.19
N GLN A 530 -9.33 -27.77 29.87
CA GLN A 530 -9.58 -29.19 29.67
C GLN A 530 -10.62 -29.40 28.54
N VAL A 531 -10.32 -30.31 27.60
CA VAL A 531 -11.20 -30.68 26.48
C VAL A 531 -12.10 -31.86 26.88
N LYS A 532 -13.41 -31.79 26.56
CA LYS A 532 -14.31 -32.93 26.33
C LYS A 532 -15.45 -32.53 25.35
N PRO A 533 -16.13 -33.49 24.68
CA PRO A 533 -16.27 -33.48 23.22
C PRO A 533 -17.67 -33.11 22.71
N ASP A 534 -17.75 -32.16 21.79
CA ASP A 534 -18.99 -31.65 21.16
C ASP A 534 -19.06 -32.04 19.67
N ALA A 535 -19.08 -33.35 19.36
CA ALA A 535 -19.12 -33.84 17.98
C ALA A 535 -20.47 -33.59 17.26
N MET A 536 -21.55 -33.31 18.01
CA MET A 536 -22.88 -33.04 17.42
C MET A 536 -23.14 -31.54 17.18
N ARG A 537 -22.57 -30.66 18.01
CA ARG A 537 -22.56 -29.20 17.76
C ARG A 537 -21.62 -28.83 16.62
N ALA A 538 -20.50 -29.54 16.47
CA ALA A 538 -19.59 -29.34 15.35
C ALA A 538 -20.29 -29.52 14.00
N ASN A 539 -21.16 -30.53 13.82
CA ASN A 539 -21.86 -30.73 12.55
C ASN A 539 -22.97 -29.68 12.29
N GLU A 540 -23.60 -29.16 13.34
CA GLU A 540 -24.60 -28.09 13.22
C GLU A 540 -23.96 -26.71 13.01
N GLU A 541 -22.80 -26.47 13.61
CA GLU A 541 -21.95 -25.29 13.34
C GLU A 541 -21.27 -25.37 11.98
N ILE A 542 -20.86 -26.56 11.51
CA ILE A 542 -20.34 -26.77 10.15
C ILE A 542 -21.46 -26.54 9.13
N ALA A 543 -22.69 -27.05 9.36
CA ALA A 543 -23.82 -26.79 8.47
C ALA A 543 -24.27 -25.32 8.48
N LYS A 544 -24.27 -24.65 9.65
CA LYS A 544 -24.52 -23.19 9.73
C LYS A 544 -23.40 -22.38 9.10
N ALA A 545 -22.15 -22.80 9.24
CA ALA A 545 -21.01 -22.18 8.57
C ALA A 545 -21.10 -22.41 7.05
N GLU A 546 -21.49 -23.58 6.57
CA GLU A 546 -21.70 -23.87 5.13
C GLU A 546 -22.86 -23.07 4.53
N ILE A 547 -23.95 -22.86 5.28
CA ILE A 547 -25.07 -22.00 4.87
C ILE A 547 -24.65 -20.52 4.88
N ALA A 548 -23.93 -20.06 5.92
CA ALA A 548 -23.37 -18.70 5.96
C ALA A 548 -22.30 -18.49 4.87
N LYS A 549 -21.52 -19.53 4.52
CA LYS A 549 -20.52 -19.52 3.44
C LYS A 549 -21.15 -19.37 2.05
N ALA A 550 -22.33 -19.95 1.83
CA ALA A 550 -23.10 -19.76 0.60
C ALA A 550 -23.73 -18.35 0.50
N GLU A 551 -23.87 -17.63 1.62
CA GLU A 551 -24.40 -16.26 1.70
C GLU A 551 -23.33 -15.15 1.56
N ILE A 552 -22.02 -15.47 1.67
CA ILE A 552 -20.94 -14.45 1.62
C ILE A 552 -20.74 -13.86 0.21
N VAL A 553 -21.01 -14.64 -0.85
CA VAL A 553 -20.81 -14.21 -2.25
C VAL A 553 -22.15 -14.31 -2.98
N SER A 554 -22.88 -13.19 -3.07
CA SER A 554 -24.13 -13.16 -3.83
C SER A 554 -23.91 -12.79 -5.30
N GLY A 555 -24.67 -13.40 -6.20
CA GLY A 555 -24.74 -13.04 -7.61
C GLY A 555 -23.58 -13.49 -8.51
N ALA A 556 -23.76 -13.32 -9.82
CA ALA A 556 -22.84 -13.83 -10.85
C ALA A 556 -21.49 -13.10 -10.89
N PHE A 557 -21.46 -11.82 -10.48
CA PHE A 557 -20.26 -10.98 -10.52
C PHE A 557 -19.46 -10.99 -9.20
N GLY A 558 -19.95 -11.66 -8.16
CA GLY A 558 -19.26 -11.78 -6.86
C GLY A 558 -19.17 -10.44 -6.11
N LEU A 559 -18.03 -10.19 -5.45
CA LEU A 559 -17.82 -9.02 -4.57
C LEU A 559 -17.04 -7.92 -5.29
N ALA A 560 -17.65 -6.75 -5.45
CA ALA A 560 -17.00 -5.56 -6.01
C ALA A 560 -16.30 -4.72 -4.93
N LEU A 561 -17.04 -4.36 -3.88
CA LEU A 561 -16.55 -3.59 -2.73
C LEU A 561 -17.01 -4.25 -1.43
N VAL A 562 -16.08 -4.55 -0.53
CA VAL A 562 -16.36 -5.12 0.80
C VAL A 562 -15.87 -4.15 1.85
N ALA A 563 -16.79 -3.37 2.42
CA ALA A 563 -16.52 -2.29 3.36
C ALA A 563 -17.36 -2.45 4.64
N ASP A 564 -17.48 -3.69 5.11
CA ASP A 564 -18.19 -4.01 6.36
C ASP A 564 -17.46 -3.36 7.55
N GLY A 565 -18.20 -2.63 8.39
CA GLY A 565 -17.66 -1.86 9.51
C GLY A 565 -16.81 -0.64 9.12
N LEU A 566 -16.81 -0.22 7.85
CA LEU A 566 -16.12 0.99 7.38
C LEU A 566 -16.59 2.22 8.17
N ARG A 567 -15.65 3.10 8.54
CA ARG A 567 -15.93 4.40 9.12
C ARG A 567 -15.43 5.51 8.21
N VAL A 568 -16.31 6.45 7.87
CA VAL A 568 -15.99 7.67 7.14
C VAL A 568 -16.49 8.87 7.95
N ASP A 569 -15.58 9.75 8.34
CA ASP A 569 -15.90 10.86 9.23
C ASP A 569 -16.55 12.07 8.50
N ILE A 570 -16.53 12.10 7.16
CA ILE A 570 -17.22 13.11 6.35
C ILE A 570 -18.23 12.47 5.39
N ASP A 571 -17.91 12.37 4.10
CA ASP A 571 -18.81 11.94 3.03
C ASP A 571 -18.22 10.73 2.30
N MET A 572 -19.08 9.80 1.88
CA MET A 572 -18.73 8.76 0.90
C MET A 572 -19.46 9.04 -0.41
N THR A 573 -18.72 9.31 -1.49
CA THR A 573 -19.29 9.63 -2.81
C THR A 573 -19.07 8.49 -3.80
N CYS A 574 -20.15 8.03 -4.41
CA CYS A 574 -20.22 7.05 -5.49
C CYS A 574 -21.15 7.60 -6.57
N ASP A 575 -20.94 8.85 -6.96
CA ASP A 575 -21.82 9.67 -7.79
C ASP A 575 -21.43 9.59 -9.29
N THR A 576 -21.45 10.72 -10.00
CA THR A 576 -21.34 10.81 -11.47
C THR A 576 -20.30 9.85 -12.07
N GLY A 577 -20.78 8.91 -12.89
CA GLY A 577 -19.95 7.97 -13.64
C GLY A 577 -19.47 6.76 -12.85
N PHE A 578 -19.87 6.61 -11.59
CA PHE A 578 -19.58 5.42 -10.80
C PHE A 578 -20.35 4.21 -11.35
N THR A 579 -19.63 3.12 -11.61
CA THR A 579 -20.20 1.85 -12.06
C THR A 579 -19.67 0.70 -11.21
N SER A 580 -20.56 -0.20 -10.81
CA SER A 580 -20.20 -1.41 -10.08
C SER A 580 -20.86 -2.65 -10.68
N ARG A 581 -20.06 -3.68 -10.97
CA ARG A 581 -20.51 -5.02 -11.32
C ARG A 581 -20.11 -5.99 -10.21
N GLY A 582 -21.08 -6.47 -9.44
CA GLY A 582 -20.88 -7.23 -8.21
C GLY A 582 -21.47 -6.52 -7.01
N GLU A 583 -21.55 -7.25 -5.89
CA GLU A 583 -22.10 -6.75 -4.62
C GLU A 583 -21.19 -5.69 -4.01
N ILE A 584 -21.81 -4.58 -3.59
CA ILE A 584 -21.22 -3.57 -2.69
C ILE A 584 -21.75 -3.85 -1.29
N ARG A 585 -20.84 -4.15 -0.35
CA ARG A 585 -21.17 -4.41 1.05
C ARG A 585 -20.69 -3.27 1.94
N LEU A 586 -21.63 -2.70 2.69
CA LEU A 586 -21.46 -1.62 3.66
C LEU A 586 -22.09 -2.02 5.00
N LYS A 587 -22.03 -3.31 5.36
CA LYS A 587 -22.73 -3.80 6.55
C LYS A 587 -22.14 -3.18 7.81
N GLY A 588 -22.97 -2.54 8.63
CA GLY A 588 -22.55 -1.84 9.84
C GLY A 588 -21.62 -0.66 9.60
N ALA A 589 -21.48 -0.18 8.35
CA ALA A 589 -20.67 0.98 8.03
C ALA A 589 -21.26 2.25 8.67
N ARG A 590 -20.40 3.20 9.02
CA ARG A 590 -20.77 4.49 9.60
C ARG A 590 -20.21 5.61 8.75
N ILE A 591 -21.08 6.35 8.08
CA ILE A 591 -20.76 7.51 7.28
C ILE A 591 -21.34 8.71 8.01
N SER A 592 -20.52 9.66 8.43
CA SER A 592 -21.00 10.69 9.36
C SER A 592 -22.00 11.66 8.72
N ARG A 593 -21.84 11.95 7.42
CA ARG A 593 -22.73 12.84 6.66
C ARG A 593 -23.41 12.11 5.51
N ASN A 594 -22.93 12.30 4.29
CA ASN A 594 -23.63 11.87 3.08
C ASN A 594 -23.03 10.58 2.52
N LEU A 595 -23.90 9.62 2.23
CA LEU A 595 -23.62 8.48 1.35
C LEU A 595 -24.30 8.74 0.00
N ASP A 596 -23.52 9.11 -1.01
CA ASP A 596 -24.04 9.57 -2.29
C ASP A 596 -23.90 8.51 -3.39
N PHE A 597 -25.00 7.85 -3.79
CA PHE A 597 -25.07 7.03 -5.00
C PHE A 597 -25.91 7.68 -6.11
N SER A 598 -26.18 8.99 -6.04
CA SER A 598 -27.19 9.66 -6.85
C SER A 598 -27.10 9.34 -8.34
N ASP A 599 -25.90 9.28 -8.93
CA ASP A 599 -25.67 8.95 -10.35
C ASP A 599 -24.93 7.63 -10.58
N ALA A 600 -24.97 6.74 -9.59
CA ALA A 600 -24.39 5.40 -9.65
C ALA A 600 -25.17 4.43 -10.55
N GLU A 601 -24.44 3.58 -11.28
CA GLU A 601 -24.98 2.36 -11.87
C GLU A 601 -24.44 1.13 -11.12
N VAL A 602 -25.34 0.42 -10.43
CA VAL A 602 -25.00 -0.80 -9.69
C VAL A 602 -25.68 -2.01 -10.32
N ASN A 603 -24.96 -3.12 -10.42
CA ASN A 603 -25.50 -4.35 -11.00
C ASN A 603 -24.87 -5.58 -10.32
N ASN A 604 -25.70 -6.52 -9.87
CA ASN A 604 -25.27 -7.86 -9.51
C ASN A 604 -26.32 -8.90 -9.88
N GLU A 605 -26.19 -9.49 -11.06
CA GLU A 605 -27.11 -10.49 -11.60
C GLU A 605 -27.46 -11.58 -10.57
N THR A 606 -28.76 -11.76 -10.31
CA THR A 606 -29.36 -12.77 -9.40
C THR A 606 -29.04 -12.64 -7.90
N GLY A 607 -28.27 -11.62 -7.48
CA GLY A 607 -27.82 -11.43 -6.09
C GLY A 607 -28.26 -10.10 -5.45
N VAL A 608 -27.49 -9.64 -4.47
CA VAL A 608 -27.61 -8.31 -3.86
C VAL A 608 -26.61 -7.39 -4.55
N ALA A 609 -27.07 -6.27 -5.10
CA ALA A 609 -26.20 -5.27 -5.72
C ALA A 609 -25.61 -4.32 -4.67
N LEU A 610 -26.41 -3.92 -3.68
CA LEU A 610 -26.00 -3.07 -2.57
C LEU A 610 -26.55 -3.61 -1.25
N ASN A 611 -25.65 -3.95 -0.33
CA ASN A 611 -25.95 -4.43 1.00
C ASN A 611 -25.50 -3.40 2.05
N ALA A 612 -26.43 -2.59 2.53
CA ALA A 612 -26.22 -1.58 3.56
C ALA A 612 -26.97 -1.94 4.86
N GLU A 613 -26.98 -3.23 5.22
CA GLU A 613 -27.56 -3.71 6.48
C GLU A 613 -26.85 -3.06 7.69
N ASP A 614 -27.60 -2.62 8.70
CA ASP A 614 -27.09 -1.95 9.91
C ASP A 614 -26.29 -0.65 9.65
N MET A 615 -26.29 -0.13 8.43
CA MET A 615 -25.53 1.07 8.03
C MET A 615 -26.10 2.33 8.68
N GLN A 616 -25.23 3.27 9.04
CA GLN A 616 -25.59 4.56 9.63
C GLN A 616 -25.07 5.72 8.78
N ALA A 617 -25.97 6.64 8.41
CA ALA A 617 -25.63 7.88 7.71
C ALA A 617 -26.54 9.05 8.13
N GLU A 618 -26.15 10.30 7.90
CA GLU A 618 -27.09 11.42 8.01
C GLU A 618 -28.03 11.39 6.79
N ARG A 619 -27.46 11.34 5.59
CA ARG A 619 -28.23 11.30 4.34
C ARG A 619 -27.73 10.18 3.44
N MET A 620 -28.67 9.46 2.82
CA MET A 620 -28.37 8.49 1.77
C MET A 620 -29.09 8.87 0.48
N LEU A 621 -28.33 9.02 -0.61
CA LEU A 621 -28.84 9.19 -1.97
C LEU A 621 -28.84 7.84 -2.67
N MET A 622 -30.00 7.37 -3.12
CA MET A 622 -30.13 6.05 -3.77
C MET A 622 -29.48 6.01 -5.16
N PRO A 623 -29.02 4.81 -5.61
CA PRO A 623 -28.49 4.62 -6.97
C PRO A 623 -29.40 5.15 -8.08
N ALA A 624 -28.83 5.82 -9.09
CA ALA A 624 -29.57 6.23 -10.29
C ALA A 624 -30.13 5.04 -11.08
N ARG A 625 -29.44 3.90 -11.07
CA ARG A 625 -29.87 2.71 -11.81
C ARG A 625 -29.40 1.43 -11.12
N CYS A 626 -30.33 0.47 -11.01
CA CYS A 626 -30.06 -0.90 -10.60
C CYS A 626 -30.68 -1.86 -11.63
N GLU A 627 -29.91 -2.30 -12.64
CA GLU A 627 -30.43 -3.13 -13.73
C GLU A 627 -30.85 -4.53 -13.24
N ALA A 628 -30.02 -5.14 -12.40
CA ALA A 628 -30.28 -6.42 -11.77
C ALA A 628 -29.65 -6.49 -10.37
N GLY A 629 -30.31 -7.23 -9.49
CA GLY A 629 -29.93 -7.39 -8.09
C GLY A 629 -30.83 -6.62 -7.12
N ARG A 630 -30.77 -6.99 -5.85
CA ARG A 630 -31.53 -6.34 -4.76
C ARG A 630 -30.70 -5.29 -4.04
N ILE A 631 -31.37 -4.32 -3.43
CA ILE A 631 -30.79 -3.34 -2.51
C ILE A 631 -31.35 -3.63 -1.12
N SER A 632 -30.48 -4.00 -0.18
CA SER A 632 -30.86 -4.24 1.21
C SER A 632 -30.42 -3.08 2.09
N LEU A 633 -31.38 -2.43 2.74
CA LEU A 633 -31.18 -1.36 3.72
C LEU A 633 -31.63 -1.81 5.12
N ARG A 634 -31.59 -3.12 5.38
CA ARG A 634 -32.16 -3.72 6.58
C ARG A 634 -31.53 -3.16 7.84
N TYR A 635 -32.36 -2.81 8.83
CA TYR A 635 -31.91 -2.26 10.11
C TYR A 635 -31.04 -0.98 10.04
N GLY A 636 -30.97 -0.33 8.87
CA GLY A 636 -30.21 0.89 8.68
C GLY A 636 -30.77 2.08 9.47
N LYS A 637 -29.95 3.09 9.67
CA LYS A 637 -30.32 4.35 10.32
C LYS A 637 -29.88 5.52 9.47
N MET A 638 -30.83 6.35 9.09
CA MET A 638 -30.59 7.56 8.32
C MET A 638 -31.46 8.70 8.83
N VAL A 639 -31.06 9.95 8.63
CA VAL A 639 -31.96 11.10 8.85
C VAL A 639 -32.81 11.30 7.60
N GLU A 640 -32.16 11.30 6.44
CA GLU A 640 -32.80 11.54 5.15
C GLU A 640 -32.46 10.44 4.14
N LEU A 641 -33.47 9.92 3.47
CA LEU A 641 -33.31 8.98 2.35
C LEU A 641 -33.91 9.60 1.09
N ASP A 642 -33.08 9.74 0.06
CA ASP A 642 -33.53 10.12 -1.27
C ASP A 642 -33.99 8.90 -2.05
N ASP A 643 -35.26 8.91 -2.42
CA ASP A 643 -36.00 7.96 -3.22
C ASP A 643 -35.95 8.42 -4.70
N LYS A 644 -34.82 8.15 -5.36
CA LYS A 644 -34.64 8.35 -6.81
C LYS A 644 -35.33 7.21 -7.56
N ARG A 645 -36.22 7.55 -8.53
CA ARG A 645 -37.11 6.61 -9.24
C ARG A 645 -36.42 5.57 -10.15
N GLY A 646 -35.09 5.50 -10.14
CA GLY A 646 -34.31 4.63 -11.02
C GLY A 646 -34.17 3.19 -10.55
N VAL A 647 -34.48 2.92 -9.27
CA VAL A 647 -34.52 1.56 -8.69
C VAL A 647 -35.96 1.06 -8.65
N ARG A 648 -36.18 -0.21 -9.00
CA ARG A 648 -37.54 -0.77 -8.98
C ARG A 648 -37.98 -1.07 -7.54
N PRO A 649 -39.24 -0.78 -7.18
CA PRO A 649 -39.81 -1.09 -5.87
C PRO A 649 -39.58 -2.51 -5.34
N ASP A 650 -39.65 -3.51 -6.20
CA ASP A 650 -39.49 -4.94 -5.89
C ASP A 650 -38.04 -5.32 -5.52
N GLN A 651 -37.07 -4.46 -5.84
CA GLN A 651 -35.66 -4.72 -5.59
C GLN A 651 -35.22 -4.27 -4.19
N ILE A 652 -36.01 -3.46 -3.48
CA ILE A 652 -35.58 -2.78 -2.25
C ILE A 652 -36.14 -3.48 -1.02
N ASP A 653 -35.27 -3.79 -0.05
CA ASP A 653 -35.64 -4.28 1.26
C ASP A 653 -35.31 -3.23 2.34
N ILE A 654 -36.37 -2.64 2.90
CA ILE A 654 -36.30 -1.62 3.97
C ILE A 654 -36.71 -2.17 5.35
N THR A 655 -36.66 -3.48 5.55
CA THR A 655 -37.10 -4.10 6.81
C THR A 655 -36.25 -3.62 7.98
N GLY A 656 -36.87 -3.07 9.02
CA GLY A 656 -36.17 -2.53 10.19
C GLY A 656 -35.49 -1.17 9.97
N LEU A 657 -35.55 -0.60 8.76
CA LEU A 657 -34.95 0.68 8.43
C LEU A 657 -35.61 1.83 9.22
N SER A 658 -34.79 2.75 9.74
CA SER A 658 -35.25 3.97 10.40
C SER A 658 -34.78 5.23 9.66
N TYR A 659 -35.72 6.14 9.39
CA TYR A 659 -35.48 7.42 8.71
C TYR A 659 -36.39 8.55 9.22
N GLU A 660 -35.95 9.79 9.15
CA GLU A 660 -36.81 10.94 9.46
C GLU A 660 -37.63 11.39 8.27
N THR A 661 -36.95 11.59 7.14
CA THR A 661 -37.53 12.19 5.93
C THR A 661 -37.23 11.33 4.70
N LEU A 662 -38.23 11.17 3.83
CA LEU A 662 -38.09 10.58 2.50
C LEU A 662 -38.28 11.66 1.44
N ILE A 663 -37.27 11.90 0.60
CA ILE A 663 -37.29 12.94 -0.45
C ILE A 663 -37.29 12.28 -1.84
N PRO A 664 -37.98 12.81 -2.86
CA PRO A 664 -38.97 13.89 -2.79
C PRO A 664 -40.29 13.40 -2.19
N PRO A 665 -41.18 14.26 -1.67
CA PRO A 665 -42.47 13.85 -1.10
C PRO A 665 -43.42 13.29 -2.18
N LEU A 666 -43.36 11.98 -2.43
CA LEU A 666 -44.21 11.26 -3.39
C LEU A 666 -45.56 10.84 -2.78
N ASP A 667 -46.53 10.50 -3.64
CA ASP A 667 -47.80 9.92 -3.19
C ASP A 667 -47.58 8.53 -2.54
N PRO A 668 -48.28 8.21 -1.44
CA PRO A 668 -48.14 6.93 -0.74
C PRO A 668 -48.31 5.70 -1.61
N GLU A 669 -49.16 5.73 -2.63
CA GLU A 669 -49.44 4.56 -3.45
C GLU A 669 -48.20 4.10 -4.22
N THR A 670 -47.36 5.04 -4.65
CA THR A 670 -46.08 4.74 -5.30
C THR A 670 -45.11 4.09 -4.31
N ARG A 671 -44.97 4.63 -3.09
CA ARG A 671 -44.02 4.10 -2.09
C ARG A 671 -44.46 2.78 -1.46
N LEU A 672 -45.76 2.55 -1.36
CA LEU A 672 -46.29 1.27 -0.86
C LEU A 672 -45.91 0.08 -1.75
N GLN A 673 -45.50 0.32 -3.00
CA GLN A 673 -44.98 -0.73 -3.88
C GLN A 673 -43.69 -1.37 -3.33
N TRP A 674 -42.87 -0.62 -2.57
CA TRP A 674 -41.66 -1.15 -1.91
C TRP A 674 -41.99 -2.25 -0.88
N LEU A 675 -43.22 -2.26 -0.38
CA LEU A 675 -43.70 -3.19 0.65
C LEU A 675 -44.62 -4.28 0.07
N ALA A 676 -44.90 -4.25 -1.23
CA ALA A 676 -45.91 -5.11 -1.84
C ALA A 676 -45.45 -6.56 -1.94
N GLU A 677 -44.17 -6.79 -2.26
CA GLU A 677 -43.62 -8.13 -2.49
C GLU A 677 -43.01 -8.77 -1.24
N ASN A 678 -42.71 -7.97 -0.21
CA ASN A 678 -42.12 -8.44 1.03
C ASN A 678 -43.17 -9.04 1.99
N ASP A 679 -42.71 -9.93 2.88
CA ASP A 679 -43.53 -10.46 3.96
C ASP A 679 -44.11 -9.32 4.82
N TYR A 680 -45.33 -9.53 5.33
CA TYR A 680 -46.00 -8.49 6.09
C TYR A 680 -45.30 -8.22 7.43
N GLU A 681 -44.62 -7.08 7.52
CA GLU A 681 -44.13 -6.52 8.76
C GLU A 681 -44.78 -5.16 9.08
N PRO A 682 -45.20 -4.89 10.33
CA PRO A 682 -45.80 -3.61 10.70
C PRO A 682 -44.84 -2.41 10.64
N GLN A 683 -43.55 -2.62 10.95
CA GLN A 683 -42.58 -1.56 11.20
C GLN A 683 -42.37 -0.63 9.98
N PRO A 684 -42.19 -1.12 8.74
CA PRO A 684 -41.96 -0.25 7.60
C PRO A 684 -43.14 0.69 7.29
N TYR A 685 -44.38 0.23 7.50
CA TYR A 685 -45.59 1.05 7.34
C TYR A 685 -45.66 2.16 8.40
N ASP A 686 -45.37 1.83 9.66
CA ASP A 686 -45.39 2.81 10.75
C ASP A 686 -44.32 3.89 10.54
N GLN A 687 -43.13 3.50 10.07
CA GLN A 687 -42.04 4.42 9.77
C GLN A 687 -42.42 5.39 8.64
N MET A 688 -42.97 4.86 7.54
CA MET A 688 -43.42 5.67 6.40
C MET A 688 -44.54 6.64 6.80
N ALA A 689 -45.51 6.18 7.60
CA ALA A 689 -46.59 7.04 8.11
C ALA A 689 -46.08 8.13 9.08
N ARG A 690 -45.01 7.86 9.84
CA ARG A 690 -44.35 8.88 10.68
C ARG A 690 -43.64 9.94 9.85
N SER A 691 -42.96 9.54 8.78
CA SER A 691 -42.28 10.47 7.87
C SER A 691 -43.27 11.43 7.19
N TYR A 692 -44.39 10.93 6.66
CA TYR A 692 -45.43 11.78 6.09
C TYR A 692 -46.04 12.76 7.10
N ARG A 693 -46.25 12.34 8.36
CA ARG A 693 -46.74 13.22 9.42
C ARG A 693 -45.77 14.35 9.73
N ARG A 694 -44.47 14.07 9.78
CA ARG A 694 -43.44 15.11 9.99
C ARG A 694 -43.45 16.16 8.88
N LEU A 695 -43.70 15.74 7.65
CA LEU A 695 -43.82 16.64 6.50
C LEU A 695 -45.18 17.38 6.41
N GLY A 696 -46.11 17.14 7.34
CA GLY A 696 -47.45 17.75 7.35
C GLY A 696 -48.48 17.05 6.45
N TYR A 697 -48.14 15.94 5.80
CA TYR A 697 -49.03 15.19 4.92
C TYR A 697 -49.88 14.16 5.70
N GLU A 698 -50.80 14.66 6.52
CA GLU A 698 -51.69 13.82 7.36
C GLU A 698 -52.61 12.89 6.56
N ASP A 699 -53.09 13.30 5.38
CA ASP A 699 -53.88 12.43 4.48
C ASP A 699 -53.05 11.26 3.98
N SER A 700 -51.81 11.52 3.56
CA SER A 700 -50.87 10.51 3.09
C SER A 700 -50.53 9.49 4.17
N ALA A 701 -50.26 9.95 5.40
CA ALA A 701 -50.02 9.08 6.53
C ALA A 701 -51.21 8.16 6.84
N ARG A 702 -52.45 8.67 6.72
CA ARG A 702 -53.67 7.87 6.87
C ARG A 702 -53.80 6.80 5.77
N LYS A 703 -53.47 7.13 4.51
CA LYS A 703 -53.45 6.15 3.42
C LYS A 703 -52.49 4.99 3.71
N VAL A 704 -51.28 5.28 4.20
CA VAL A 704 -50.29 4.24 4.57
C VAL A 704 -50.81 3.35 5.70
N GLN A 705 -51.38 3.91 6.77
CA GLN A 705 -51.95 3.12 7.87
C GLN A 705 -53.16 2.27 7.43
N LEU A 706 -53.96 2.79 6.50
CA LEU A 706 -55.04 2.02 5.89
C LEU A 706 -54.50 0.82 5.10
N ALA A 707 -53.43 1.01 4.32
CA ALA A 707 -52.76 -0.07 3.59
C ALA A 707 -52.17 -1.13 4.54
N GLN A 708 -51.58 -0.70 5.66
CA GLN A 708 -51.06 -1.59 6.72
C GLN A 708 -52.16 -2.50 7.28
N GLU A 709 -53.32 -1.96 7.66
CA GLU A 709 -54.45 -2.76 8.20
C GLU A 709 -55.07 -3.68 7.14
N ARG A 710 -55.01 -3.29 5.85
CA ARG A 710 -55.43 -4.16 4.74
C ARG A 710 -54.51 -5.35 4.56
N ARG A 711 -53.19 -5.18 4.59
CA ARG A 711 -52.22 -6.29 4.52
C ARG A 711 -52.30 -7.17 5.78
N ARG A 712 -52.47 -6.57 6.95
CA ARG A 712 -52.71 -7.30 8.21
C ARG A 712 -53.92 -8.22 8.15
N ARG A 713 -54.95 -7.86 7.37
CA ARG A 713 -56.15 -8.70 7.21
C ARG A 713 -55.81 -10.09 6.70
N ASP A 714 -54.80 -10.21 5.84
CA ASP A 714 -54.45 -11.47 5.19
C ASP A 714 -53.91 -12.50 6.19
N THR A 715 -53.35 -12.04 7.32
CA THR A 715 -52.87 -12.88 8.43
C THR A 715 -53.98 -13.31 9.42
N LEU A 716 -55.20 -12.76 9.30
CA LEU A 716 -56.31 -13.04 10.23
C LEU A 716 -57.09 -14.33 9.91
N SER A 717 -57.77 -14.89 10.92
CA SER A 717 -58.70 -16.02 10.76
C SER A 717 -59.94 -15.65 9.93
N ARG A 718 -60.61 -16.66 9.32
CA ARG A 718 -61.74 -16.44 8.39
C ARG A 718 -62.85 -15.53 8.94
N GLY A 719 -63.28 -15.71 10.20
CA GLY A 719 -64.31 -14.87 10.81
C GLY A 719 -63.86 -13.42 11.03
N ARG A 720 -62.61 -13.22 11.48
CA ARG A 720 -62.03 -11.88 11.65
C ARG A 720 -61.82 -11.16 10.32
N LYS A 721 -61.55 -11.89 9.23
CA LYS A 721 -61.48 -11.32 7.87
C LYS A 721 -62.80 -10.71 7.42
N VAL A 722 -63.93 -11.38 7.67
CA VAL A 722 -65.28 -10.85 7.33
C VAL A 722 -65.57 -9.58 8.12
N PHE A 723 -65.34 -9.61 9.44
CA PHE A 723 -65.53 -8.42 10.29
C PHE A 723 -64.62 -7.26 9.87
N SER A 724 -63.36 -7.54 9.57
CA SER A 724 -62.40 -6.54 9.07
C SER A 724 -62.80 -5.93 7.73
N ARG A 725 -63.39 -6.71 6.81
CA ARG A 725 -63.96 -6.18 5.55
C ARG A 725 -65.14 -5.25 5.80
N ALA A 726 -66.04 -5.61 6.71
CA ALA A 726 -67.15 -4.75 7.10
C ALA A 726 -66.65 -3.42 7.69
N GLN A 727 -65.59 -3.47 8.50
CA GLN A 727 -64.96 -2.28 9.09
C GLN A 727 -64.27 -1.36 8.04
N ASP A 728 -63.58 -1.93 7.06
CA ASP A 728 -62.97 -1.16 5.95
C ASP A 728 -64.03 -0.48 5.08
N LEU A 729 -65.13 -1.19 4.78
CA LEU A 729 -66.26 -0.63 4.03
C LEU A 729 -66.93 0.53 4.78
N ALA A 730 -67.18 0.35 6.08
CA ALA A 730 -67.92 1.31 6.88
C ALA A 730 -67.12 2.56 7.28
N THR A 731 -65.87 2.42 7.73
CA THR A 731 -65.07 3.57 8.24
C THR A 731 -63.64 3.61 7.73
N GLY A 732 -63.21 2.67 6.88
CA GLY A 732 -61.79 2.52 6.56
C GLY A 732 -60.95 2.35 7.82
N TYR A 733 -61.38 1.47 8.75
CA TYR A 733 -60.74 1.27 10.06
C TYR A 733 -60.69 2.52 10.98
N GLY A 734 -61.60 3.47 10.77
CA GLY A 734 -61.67 4.73 11.51
C GLY A 734 -60.82 5.86 10.94
N TYR A 735 -60.24 5.68 9.74
CA TYR A 735 -59.47 6.72 9.04
C TYR A 735 -60.29 7.55 8.03
N LEU A 736 -61.49 7.07 7.65
CA LEU A 736 -62.40 7.71 6.68
C LEU A 736 -63.83 7.86 7.27
N PRO A 737 -64.04 8.77 8.25
CA PRO A 737 -65.31 8.88 8.98
C PRO A 737 -66.50 9.32 8.09
N HIS A 738 -66.24 10.03 7.00
CA HIS A 738 -67.28 10.45 6.04
C HIS A 738 -68.01 9.27 5.39
N ARG A 739 -67.38 8.09 5.26
CA ARG A 739 -68.03 6.89 4.71
C ARG A 739 -69.13 6.37 5.63
N ALA A 740 -68.89 6.38 6.95
CA ALA A 740 -69.90 6.00 7.93
C ALA A 740 -71.06 7.00 7.95
N ALA A 741 -70.76 8.29 7.83
CA ALA A 741 -71.80 9.32 7.69
C ALA A 741 -72.62 9.12 6.40
N ALA A 742 -71.98 8.82 5.27
CA ALA A 742 -72.66 8.54 4.01
C ALA A 742 -73.54 7.28 4.09
N LEU A 743 -73.06 6.20 4.72
CA LEU A 743 -73.86 4.99 4.96
C LEU A 743 -75.03 5.26 5.90
N PHE A 744 -74.81 6.06 6.95
CA PHE A 744 -75.87 6.48 7.85
C PHE A 744 -76.94 7.27 7.10
N VAL A 745 -76.54 8.25 6.27
CA VAL A 745 -77.46 9.03 5.42
C VAL A 745 -78.17 8.14 4.42
N PHE A 746 -77.48 7.16 3.81
CA PHE A 746 -78.08 6.19 2.91
C PHE A 746 -79.18 5.37 3.59
N PHE A 747 -78.89 4.74 4.74
CA PHE A 747 -79.89 3.98 5.49
C PHE A 747 -81.02 4.86 6.01
N LEU A 748 -80.73 6.11 6.39
CA LEU A 748 -81.74 7.10 6.76
C LEU A 748 -82.67 7.41 5.58
N LEU A 749 -82.13 7.70 4.39
CA LEU A 749 -82.93 7.98 3.19
C LEU A 749 -83.78 6.76 2.77
N VAL A 750 -83.19 5.57 2.77
CA VAL A 750 -83.92 4.33 2.45
C VAL A 750 -85.04 4.10 3.46
N GLY A 751 -84.78 4.27 4.75
CA GLY A 751 -85.80 4.14 5.79
C GLY A 751 -86.92 5.17 5.65
N VAL A 752 -86.58 6.44 5.38
CA VAL A 752 -87.56 7.51 5.13
C VAL A 752 -88.46 7.17 3.95
N VAL A 753 -87.89 6.72 2.83
CA VAL A 753 -88.67 6.34 1.64
C VAL A 753 -89.61 5.16 1.93
N VAL A 754 -89.11 4.12 2.61
CA VAL A 754 -89.93 2.93 2.96
C VAL A 754 -91.07 3.31 3.91
N PHE A 755 -90.79 4.06 4.98
CA PHE A 755 -91.81 4.43 5.96
C PHE A 755 -92.74 5.55 5.48
N TRP A 756 -92.33 6.35 4.49
CA TRP A 756 -93.24 7.24 3.78
C TRP A 756 -94.26 6.42 2.99
N HIS A 757 -93.79 5.47 2.16
CA HIS A 757 -94.68 4.72 1.28
C HIS A 757 -95.56 3.72 2.02
N TRP A 758 -95.09 3.22 3.17
CA TRP A 758 -95.84 2.31 4.04
C TRP A 758 -95.75 2.76 5.51
N PRO A 759 -96.56 3.75 5.93
CA PRO A 759 -96.52 4.25 7.29
C PRO A 759 -97.05 3.19 8.30
N PRO A 760 -96.40 3.03 9.46
CA PRO A 760 -96.84 2.12 10.51
C PRO A 760 -98.12 2.63 11.19
N ARG A 761 -98.86 1.76 11.90
CA ARG A 761 -100.14 2.11 12.53
C ARG A 761 -99.94 2.65 13.95
N PRO A 762 -100.67 3.69 14.38
CA PRO A 762 -100.52 4.25 15.72
C PRO A 762 -101.06 3.29 16.79
N ILE A 763 -100.36 3.19 17.92
CA ILE A 763 -100.77 2.41 19.09
C ILE A 763 -101.72 3.27 19.93
N GLY A 764 -102.97 2.81 20.11
CA GLY A 764 -103.94 3.47 21.00
C GLY A 764 -104.93 4.45 20.35
N GLY A 765 -105.02 4.52 19.02
CA GLY A 765 -106.15 5.16 18.31
C GLY A 765 -106.27 6.69 18.43
N LYS A 766 -105.24 7.40 18.89
CA LYS A 766 -105.17 8.89 18.85
C LYS A 766 -104.54 9.38 17.54
N ASP A 767 -104.99 10.54 17.05
CA ASP A 767 -104.37 11.27 15.93
C ASP A 767 -103.00 11.82 16.35
N ILE A 768 -101.96 11.02 16.12
CA ILE A 768 -100.56 11.38 16.37
C ILE A 768 -99.91 11.69 15.02
N TYR A 769 -99.16 12.79 14.93
CA TYR A 769 -98.45 13.17 13.70
C TYR A 769 -97.28 12.21 13.44
N PHE A 770 -97.34 11.49 12.31
CA PHE A 770 -96.27 10.63 11.85
C PHE A 770 -95.24 11.42 11.05
N ASP A 771 -94.00 11.44 11.54
CA ASP A 771 -92.87 11.97 10.78
C ASP A 771 -91.93 10.81 10.37
N PRO A 772 -91.82 10.47 9.08
CA PRO A 772 -90.98 9.37 8.63
C PRO A 772 -89.49 9.60 8.90
N ILE A 773 -89.02 10.86 8.98
CA ILE A 773 -87.62 11.19 9.28
C ILE A 773 -87.32 10.90 10.74
N PHE A 774 -88.11 11.44 11.67
CA PHE A 774 -87.90 11.19 13.10
C PHE A 774 -88.16 9.74 13.48
N TYR A 775 -89.11 9.08 12.81
CA TYR A 775 -89.33 7.65 13.00
C TYR A 775 -88.11 6.83 12.57
N THR A 776 -87.56 7.11 11.38
CA THR A 776 -86.36 6.42 10.88
C THR A 776 -85.14 6.69 11.75
N LEU A 777 -84.93 7.94 12.19
CA LEU A 777 -83.83 8.30 13.12
C LEU A 777 -83.93 7.54 14.44
N ASN A 778 -85.14 7.37 14.98
CA ASN A 778 -85.37 6.65 16.24
C ASN A 778 -85.16 5.12 16.11
N VAL A 779 -85.29 4.57 14.89
CA VAL A 779 -84.95 3.16 14.60
C VAL A 779 -83.45 2.99 14.35
N LEU A 780 -82.82 3.93 13.63
CA LEU A 780 -81.43 3.87 13.20
C LEU A 780 -80.42 4.26 14.31
N ILE A 781 -80.81 5.14 15.25
CA ILE A 781 -79.98 5.56 16.38
C ILE A 781 -80.47 4.86 17.66
N PRO A 782 -79.83 3.76 18.09
CA PRO A 782 -80.39 2.92 19.15
C PRO A 782 -80.36 3.54 20.56
N PHE A 783 -79.60 4.63 20.76
CA PHE A 783 -79.36 5.25 22.07
C PHE A 783 -80.07 6.60 22.25
N VAL A 784 -80.75 7.14 21.23
CA VAL A 784 -81.51 8.39 21.32
C VAL A 784 -82.98 8.11 21.00
N ASN A 785 -83.88 8.38 21.95
CA ASN A 785 -85.32 8.26 21.72
C ASN A 785 -85.89 9.61 21.26
N PHE A 786 -86.34 9.69 20.01
CA PHE A 786 -87.03 10.87 19.44
C PHE A 786 -88.56 10.84 19.66
N GLY A 787 -89.05 10.05 20.61
CA GLY A 787 -90.46 9.99 21.02
C GLY A 787 -91.41 9.27 20.05
N GLN A 788 -90.94 8.84 18.88
CA GLN A 788 -91.75 8.19 17.85
C GLN A 788 -91.82 6.64 17.99
N ARG A 789 -90.75 5.94 18.41
CA ARG A 789 -90.62 4.47 18.30
C ARG A 789 -91.70 3.67 19.04
N ASP A 790 -92.07 4.12 20.23
CA ASP A 790 -93.01 3.41 21.13
C ASP A 790 -94.49 3.70 20.81
N LEU A 791 -94.74 4.56 19.82
CA LEU A 791 -96.08 5.02 19.43
C LEU A 791 -96.66 4.28 18.21
N TRP A 792 -95.87 3.45 17.51
CA TRP A 792 -96.30 2.85 16.24
C TRP A 792 -96.05 1.33 16.16
N ASN A 793 -97.07 0.59 15.72
CA ASN A 793 -97.02 -0.85 15.47
C ASN A 793 -96.81 -1.14 13.97
N SER A 794 -95.91 -2.06 13.62
CA SER A 794 -95.61 -2.40 12.22
C SER A 794 -96.57 -3.45 11.67
N THR A 795 -96.90 -3.36 10.39
CA THR A 795 -97.44 -4.50 9.63
C THR A 795 -96.35 -5.57 9.44
N SER A 796 -96.76 -6.85 9.32
CA SER A 796 -95.88 -8.03 9.40
C SER A 796 -94.62 -8.01 8.52
N GLY A 797 -94.68 -7.39 7.34
CA GLY A 797 -93.51 -7.23 6.45
C GLY A 797 -92.52 -6.12 6.87
N LEU A 798 -92.99 -5.07 7.55
CA LEU A 798 -92.15 -3.94 7.99
C LEU A 798 -91.38 -4.24 9.28
N GLU A 799 -91.79 -5.23 10.08
CA GLU A 799 -91.06 -5.67 11.28
C GLU A 799 -89.64 -6.13 10.94
N VAL A 800 -89.51 -6.98 9.93
CA VAL A 800 -88.20 -7.52 9.50
C VAL A 800 -87.28 -6.38 9.04
N PHE A 801 -87.82 -5.41 8.28
CA PHE A 801 -87.07 -4.25 7.83
C PHE A 801 -86.66 -3.33 8.98
N LYS A 802 -87.53 -3.10 9.97
CA LYS A 802 -87.20 -2.32 11.18
C LYS A 802 -86.07 -2.98 11.98
N VAL A 803 -86.13 -4.30 12.18
CA VAL A 803 -85.07 -5.06 12.87
C VAL A 803 -83.75 -5.00 12.10
N PHE A 804 -83.81 -5.12 10.76
CA PHE A 804 -82.64 -4.95 9.91
C PHE A 804 -82.03 -3.55 10.03
N LEU A 805 -82.85 -2.50 9.92
CA LEU A 805 -82.40 -1.12 10.01
C LEU A 805 -81.80 -0.79 11.39
N ALA A 806 -82.42 -1.27 12.47
CA ALA A 806 -81.88 -1.15 13.83
C ALA A 806 -80.57 -1.92 14.01
N SER A 807 -80.43 -3.09 13.39
CA SER A 807 -79.19 -3.87 13.40
C SER A 807 -78.07 -3.14 12.66
N CYS A 808 -78.36 -2.55 11.48
CA CYS A 808 -77.43 -1.69 10.76
C CYS A 808 -77.01 -0.47 11.61
N GLY A 809 -77.96 0.14 12.33
CA GLY A 809 -77.70 1.23 13.26
C GLY A 809 -76.73 0.86 14.38
N TRP A 810 -76.94 -0.28 15.05
CA TRP A 810 -76.02 -0.82 16.06
C TRP A 810 -74.63 -1.11 15.49
N VAL A 811 -74.57 -1.72 14.30
CA VAL A 811 -73.30 -2.02 13.63
C VAL A 811 -72.55 -0.74 13.27
N LEU A 812 -73.22 0.27 12.71
CA LEU A 812 -72.62 1.57 12.42
C LEU A 812 -72.15 2.30 13.68
N ALA A 813 -72.92 2.24 14.77
CA ALA A 813 -72.53 2.84 16.05
C ALA A 813 -71.27 2.20 16.64
N ILE A 814 -71.19 0.87 16.64
CA ILE A 814 -70.02 0.11 17.12
C ILE A 814 -68.79 0.41 16.24
N ILE A 815 -68.96 0.48 14.92
CA ILE A 815 -67.84 0.71 13.98
C ILE A 815 -67.40 2.18 13.96
N ALA A 816 -68.29 3.15 14.21
CA ALA A 816 -67.97 4.57 14.25
C ALA A 816 -67.31 4.99 15.58
N PHE A 817 -67.52 4.24 16.66
CA PHE A 817 -67.02 4.56 18.00
C PHE A 817 -65.51 4.89 18.06
N PRO A 818 -64.59 4.13 17.42
CA PRO A 818 -63.17 4.47 17.39
C PRO A 818 -62.86 5.77 16.62
N GLY A 819 -63.63 6.07 15.57
CA GLY A 819 -63.47 7.28 14.77
C GLY A 819 -63.93 8.54 15.53
N ILE A 820 -65.06 8.45 16.24
CA ILE A 820 -65.59 9.52 17.10
C ILE A 820 -64.61 9.81 18.24
N LYS A 821 -64.07 8.78 18.89
CA LYS A 821 -63.06 8.92 19.94
C LYS A 821 -61.82 9.66 19.44
N ARG A 822 -61.31 9.32 18.24
CA ARG A 822 -60.14 9.99 17.64
C ARG A 822 -60.40 11.44 17.25
N TRP A 823 -61.62 11.75 16.79
CA TRP A 823 -62.03 13.12 16.44
C TRP A 823 -62.11 14.01 17.69
N LEU A 824 -62.70 13.50 18.77
CA LEU A 824 -62.78 14.19 20.07
C LEU A 824 -61.41 14.43 20.71
N THR A 825 -60.42 13.57 20.47
CA THR A 825 -59.04 13.77 20.97
C THR A 825 -58.17 14.69 20.10
N ARG A 826 -58.67 15.13 18.95
CA ARG A 826 -57.98 16.05 18.02
C ARG A 826 -58.53 17.49 18.06
N SER A 827 -59.55 17.73 18.90
CA SER A 827 -60.08 19.05 19.24
C SER A 827 -59.46 19.48 20.56
#